data_AF-A0A963BW47-F1
#
_entry.id   AF-A0A963BW47-F1
#
_cell.length_a   1.000
_cell.length_b   1.000
_cell.length_c   1.000
_cell.angle_alpha   90.00
_cell.angle_beta   90.00
_cell.angle_gamma   90.00
#
_symmetry.space_group_name_H-M   'P 1'
#
loop_
_entity.id
_entity.type
_entity.pdbx_description
1 polymer ?
#
loop_
_entity_poly.entity_id
_entity_poly.type
_entity_poly.pdbx_seq_one_letter_code
_entity_poly.pdbx_strand_id
1 'polypeptide(L)'
;MTSLNPSDGFIALQAANYLLTLVLLVHVWRHDRKLFWVMPAAIAYGYLIEFSQVSKAAAPYHYTQALVALPGPVPLGVVLSWGTILYAVLATVRALDVRPWLAPIVAALLAAALDFVSDPAFVSLGFWVWELPGAWFGIPWTNYVGWFVIVACFTAWLGLLQRYGPNATWFQAAAPWFAIPLAFGCFVAVMLGYLWLESRAFVDDTVLVATLFGLALLPVLARLRQFAGNRPLSLASLAAPLFIYGASLLILFAGDLHRQTPELAIVLPGFTLLGMAGFLWAYRFGPGLRRIGDVVASGIQLSRRALAGLLLAAGLAGAAAVALVPDKGLIGPVDLPADDAFLPSQDVQWWYWTGHLETEEGRKFGFEVVFFTFDSFLFMRDQLTQVAITDVENDSFHFAEHLKFHLPASTRNRFELAAGPGDIIRAVGDNARDHLHSEVGGYVLDLELEASKPVAMHYGGDAHPYRFGGYTYYYSRVNMKTRGTITVDGKTYTVSGSSWFDRQYGELYQAIVKGWQWFAIELDDGRQMMLYDILGKANEVERSGSITDAQGRTRPLAGHEFAVEVLGQWKSPHTGCTYPSGWRVTVNGEVFDVQPMVRDQELRAKHGFWAGPEYWEGASSVSGAVGGRAYVELNGFCRGVEGTLGRS
;
A
#
# COMPACT_ATOMS: atom_id res chain seq x y z
N MET A 1 -23.47 11.53 -4.63
CA MET A 1 -23.57 10.86 -5.94
C MET A 1 -22.90 11.77 -6.97
N THR A 2 -21.59 11.62 -7.16
CA THR A 2 -20.86 12.27 -8.25
C THR A 2 -21.30 11.64 -9.57
N SER A 3 -21.73 12.45 -10.54
CA SER A 3 -22.18 11.97 -11.84
C SER A 3 -20.98 11.47 -12.65
N LEU A 4 -20.94 10.18 -12.96
CA LEU A 4 -19.98 9.59 -13.89
C LEU A 4 -20.35 10.09 -15.30
N ASN A 5 -19.54 10.97 -15.90
CA ASN A 5 -19.78 11.50 -17.25
C ASN A 5 -18.95 10.72 -18.27
N PRO A 6 -19.55 9.83 -19.08
CA PRO A 6 -18.80 8.97 -19.99
C PRO A 6 -18.32 9.74 -21.24
N SER A 7 -17.10 9.46 -21.69
CA SER A 7 -16.58 9.94 -22.98
C SER A 7 -17.23 9.23 -24.17
N ASP A 8 -17.23 9.83 -25.36
CA ASP A 8 -17.82 9.23 -26.57
C ASP A 8 -17.23 7.84 -26.89
N GLY A 9 -15.90 7.69 -26.73
CA GLY A 9 -15.22 6.41 -26.91
C GLY A 9 -15.65 5.36 -25.88
N PHE A 10 -15.85 5.78 -24.63
CA PHE A 10 -16.38 4.90 -23.57
C PHE A 10 -17.82 4.48 -23.85
N ILE A 11 -18.69 5.41 -24.30
CA ILE A 11 -20.09 5.10 -24.64
C ILE A 11 -20.13 4.05 -25.76
N ALA A 12 -19.37 4.24 -26.83
CA ALA A 12 -19.34 3.31 -27.96
C ALA A 12 -18.88 1.90 -27.53
N LEU A 13 -17.83 1.83 -26.72
CA LEU A 13 -17.30 0.57 -26.24
C LEU A 13 -18.27 -0.15 -25.29
N GLN A 14 -18.92 0.57 -24.39
CA GLN A 14 -19.90 0.00 -23.47
C GLN A 14 -21.18 -0.42 -24.20
N ALA A 15 -21.64 0.34 -25.19
CA ALA A 15 -22.77 -0.05 -26.03
C ALA A 15 -22.47 -1.36 -26.80
N ALA A 16 -21.25 -1.50 -27.33
CA ALA A 16 -20.79 -2.74 -27.96
C ALA A 16 -20.77 -3.92 -26.97
N ASN A 17 -20.29 -3.70 -25.74
CA ASN A 17 -20.29 -4.71 -24.69
C ASN A 17 -21.73 -5.14 -24.29
N TYR A 18 -22.67 -4.20 -24.21
CA TYR A 18 -24.07 -4.51 -23.86
C TYR A 18 -24.72 -5.33 -24.97
N LEU A 19 -24.50 -4.94 -26.23
CA LEU A 19 -24.99 -5.69 -27.40
C LEU A 19 -24.38 -7.08 -27.46
N LEU A 20 -23.07 -7.21 -27.25
CA LEU A 20 -22.37 -8.49 -27.19
C LEU A 20 -23.00 -9.39 -26.12
N THR A 21 -23.24 -8.86 -24.92
CA THR A 21 -23.85 -9.62 -23.83
C THR A 21 -25.26 -10.10 -24.17
N LEU A 22 -26.09 -9.24 -24.77
CA LEU A 22 -27.43 -9.60 -25.22
C LEU A 22 -27.39 -10.71 -26.29
N VAL A 23 -26.51 -10.57 -27.29
CA VAL A 23 -26.33 -11.56 -28.36
C VAL A 23 -25.90 -12.91 -27.78
N LEU A 24 -24.96 -12.90 -26.82
CA LEU A 24 -24.50 -14.12 -26.16
C LEU A 24 -25.59 -14.74 -25.29
N LEU A 25 -26.36 -13.95 -24.53
CA LEU A 25 -27.49 -14.48 -23.76
C LEU A 25 -28.53 -15.16 -24.64
N VAL A 26 -28.90 -14.54 -25.78
CA VAL A 26 -29.82 -15.14 -26.76
C VAL A 26 -29.22 -16.39 -27.40
N HIS A 27 -27.93 -16.35 -27.74
CA HIS A 27 -27.23 -17.50 -28.32
C HIS A 27 -27.27 -18.69 -27.36
N VAL A 28 -26.87 -18.48 -26.11
CA VAL A 28 -26.75 -19.53 -25.10
C VAL A 28 -28.13 -20.05 -24.67
N TRP A 29 -29.15 -19.18 -24.57
CA TRP A 29 -30.54 -19.61 -24.35
C TRP A 29 -31.02 -20.63 -25.40
N ARG A 30 -30.64 -20.42 -26.66
CA ARG A 30 -31.02 -21.27 -27.80
C ARG A 30 -30.18 -22.55 -27.93
N HIS A 31 -28.91 -22.52 -27.55
CA HIS A 31 -27.95 -23.59 -27.89
C HIS A 31 -27.36 -24.34 -26.69
N ASP A 32 -27.26 -23.73 -25.50
CA ASP A 32 -26.75 -24.40 -24.28
C ASP A 32 -27.45 -23.89 -23.02
N ARG A 33 -28.57 -24.53 -22.67
CA ARG A 33 -29.35 -24.20 -21.46
C ARG A 33 -28.56 -24.35 -20.16
N LYS A 34 -27.49 -25.16 -20.11
CA LYS A 34 -26.69 -25.31 -18.89
C LYS A 34 -25.77 -24.11 -18.69
N LEU A 35 -25.18 -23.59 -19.76
CA LEU A 35 -24.40 -22.35 -19.71
C LEU A 35 -25.31 -21.11 -19.60
N PHE A 36 -26.56 -21.20 -20.05
CA PHE A 36 -27.50 -20.08 -19.95
C PHE A 36 -27.65 -19.62 -18.50
N TRP A 37 -27.85 -20.54 -17.55
CA TRP A 37 -28.00 -20.20 -16.13
C TRP A 37 -26.71 -19.71 -15.47
N VAL A 38 -25.56 -19.98 -16.07
CA VAL A 38 -24.27 -19.50 -15.59
C VAL A 38 -24.12 -18.01 -15.87
N MET A 39 -24.54 -17.51 -17.04
CA MET A 39 -24.33 -16.10 -17.39
C MET A 39 -25.02 -15.12 -16.42
N PRO A 40 -26.33 -15.21 -16.10
CA PRO A 40 -26.97 -14.36 -15.12
C PRO A 40 -26.39 -14.52 -13.71
N ALA A 41 -26.04 -15.74 -13.31
CA ALA A 41 -25.40 -15.98 -12.01
C ALA A 41 -24.00 -15.35 -11.94
N ALA A 42 -23.24 -15.39 -13.03
CA ALA A 42 -21.93 -14.75 -13.15
C ALA A 42 -22.03 -13.22 -13.14
N ILE A 43 -23.05 -12.64 -13.78
CA ILE A 43 -23.37 -11.21 -13.68
C ILE A 43 -23.66 -10.86 -12.21
N ALA A 44 -24.55 -11.59 -11.54
CA ALA A 44 -24.84 -11.34 -10.13
C ALA A 44 -23.61 -11.52 -9.23
N TYR A 45 -22.78 -12.54 -9.49
CA TYR A 45 -21.57 -12.80 -8.74
C TYR A 45 -20.52 -11.69 -8.93
N GLY A 46 -20.29 -11.29 -10.18
CA GLY A 46 -19.42 -10.17 -10.53
C GLY A 46 -19.88 -8.89 -9.84
N TYR A 47 -21.19 -8.59 -9.86
CA TYR A 47 -21.72 -7.43 -9.14
C TYR A 47 -21.39 -7.49 -7.64
N LEU A 48 -21.58 -8.64 -6.98
CA LEU A 48 -21.26 -8.79 -5.56
C LEU A 48 -19.77 -8.59 -5.28
N ILE A 49 -18.89 -9.12 -6.13
CA ILE A 49 -17.44 -8.92 -6.04
C ILE A 49 -17.11 -7.43 -6.21
N GLU A 50 -17.52 -6.82 -7.33
CA GLU A 50 -17.24 -5.42 -7.61
C GLU A 50 -17.77 -4.51 -6.50
N PHE A 51 -19.05 -4.67 -6.14
CA PHE A 51 -19.69 -3.93 -5.06
C PHE A 51 -18.91 -4.07 -3.75
N SER A 52 -18.45 -5.29 -3.42
CA SER A 52 -17.66 -5.51 -2.21
C SER A 52 -16.28 -4.86 -2.24
N GLN A 53 -15.71 -4.56 -3.42
CA GLN A 53 -14.46 -3.83 -3.53
C GLN A 53 -14.69 -2.32 -3.50
N VAL A 54 -15.60 -1.80 -4.33
CA VAL A 54 -15.78 -0.36 -4.51
C VAL A 54 -16.66 0.30 -3.44
N SER A 55 -17.40 -0.47 -2.64
CA SER A 55 -18.25 0.06 -1.56
C SER A 55 -17.57 0.01 -0.18
N LYS A 56 -16.28 -0.36 -0.13
CA LYS A 56 -15.48 -0.26 1.11
C LYS A 56 -15.27 1.20 1.48
N ALA A 57 -15.09 1.45 2.78
CA ALA A 57 -14.70 2.78 3.27
C ALA A 57 -13.35 3.23 2.69
N ALA A 58 -12.45 2.27 2.46
CA ALA A 58 -11.24 2.42 1.65
C ALA A 58 -11.32 1.45 0.46
N ALA A 59 -11.95 1.90 -0.62
CA ALA A 59 -12.00 1.13 -1.86
C ALA A 59 -10.60 1.09 -2.50
N PRO A 60 -10.11 -0.07 -2.97
CA PRO A 60 -8.78 -0.17 -3.60
C PRO A 60 -8.71 0.51 -4.98
N TYR A 61 -9.87 0.70 -5.62
CA TYR A 61 -10.04 1.43 -6.86
C TYR A 61 -11.47 1.98 -6.94
N HIS A 62 -11.69 2.94 -7.82
CA HIS A 62 -13.01 3.45 -8.14
C HIS A 62 -13.22 3.59 -9.66
N TYR A 63 -14.48 3.51 -10.09
CA TYR A 63 -14.86 3.75 -11.48
C TYR A 63 -15.09 5.24 -11.73
N THR A 64 -14.55 5.76 -12.84
CA THR A 64 -14.71 7.19 -13.21
C THR A 64 -15.81 7.40 -14.25
N GLN A 65 -16.16 6.35 -15.00
CA GLN A 65 -17.11 6.39 -16.10
C GLN A 65 -18.09 5.23 -15.99
N ALA A 66 -19.37 5.51 -16.23
CA ALA A 66 -20.40 4.49 -16.40
C ALA A 66 -21.48 5.00 -17.37
N LEU A 67 -21.90 4.14 -18.30
CA LEU A 67 -23.08 4.40 -19.12
C LEU A 67 -24.36 4.18 -18.31
N VAL A 68 -24.36 3.12 -17.50
CA VAL A 68 -25.39 2.84 -16.49
C VAL A 68 -24.65 2.45 -15.21
N ALA A 69 -24.89 3.16 -14.11
CA ALA A 69 -24.33 2.89 -12.80
C ALA A 69 -25.33 2.10 -11.93
N LEU A 70 -24.86 1.04 -11.29
CA LEU A 70 -25.56 0.24 -10.31
C LEU A 70 -25.25 0.75 -8.88
N PRO A 71 -25.95 0.29 -7.83
CA PRO A 71 -25.61 0.68 -6.45
C PRO A 71 -24.15 0.34 -6.12
N GLY A 72 -23.48 1.18 -5.33
CA GLY A 72 -22.05 1.06 -5.06
C GLY A 72 -21.17 1.55 -6.22
N PRO A 73 -21.48 2.69 -6.84
CA PRO A 73 -21.02 3.12 -8.18
C PRO A 73 -20.54 2.07 -9.23
N VAL A 74 -21.07 0.83 -9.25
CA VAL A 74 -20.56 -0.23 -10.15
C VAL A 74 -21.10 -0.03 -11.57
N PRO A 75 -20.27 0.08 -12.63
CA PRO A 75 -20.75 0.17 -13.99
C PRO A 75 -21.40 -1.15 -14.44
N LEU A 76 -22.63 -1.06 -14.98
CA LEU A 76 -23.33 -2.23 -15.51
C LEU A 76 -22.49 -2.98 -16.55
N GLY A 77 -21.69 -2.28 -17.37
CA GLY A 77 -20.85 -2.92 -18.38
C GLY A 77 -19.80 -3.86 -17.81
N VAL A 78 -19.19 -3.52 -16.67
CA VAL A 78 -18.21 -4.40 -16.01
C VAL A 78 -18.90 -5.70 -15.58
N VAL A 79 -20.08 -5.58 -14.98
CA VAL A 79 -20.85 -6.73 -14.50
C VAL A 79 -21.36 -7.60 -15.66
N LEU A 80 -21.73 -6.99 -16.79
CA LEU A 80 -22.07 -7.73 -18.01
C LEU A 80 -20.86 -8.49 -18.57
N SER A 81 -19.66 -7.89 -18.52
CA SER A 81 -18.41 -8.55 -18.88
C SER A 81 -18.12 -9.77 -18.02
N TRP A 82 -18.35 -9.73 -16.71
CA TRP A 82 -18.25 -10.92 -15.84
C TRP A 82 -19.06 -12.10 -16.37
N GLY A 83 -20.29 -11.84 -16.84
CA GLY A 83 -21.15 -12.84 -17.46
C GLY A 83 -20.57 -13.45 -18.74
N THR A 84 -20.07 -12.61 -19.66
CA THR A 84 -19.54 -13.05 -20.96
C THR A 84 -18.18 -13.75 -20.81
N ILE A 85 -17.33 -13.29 -19.88
CA ILE A 85 -16.04 -13.91 -19.53
C ILE A 85 -16.27 -15.32 -18.96
N LEU A 86 -17.09 -15.47 -17.92
CA LEU A 86 -17.34 -16.78 -17.30
C LEU A 86 -18.01 -17.75 -18.28
N TYR A 87 -18.87 -17.26 -19.17
CA TYR A 87 -19.40 -18.07 -20.27
C TYR A 87 -18.29 -18.59 -21.19
N ALA A 88 -17.43 -17.71 -21.72
CA ALA A 88 -16.37 -18.08 -22.65
C ALA A 88 -15.38 -19.06 -22.01
N VAL A 89 -15.01 -18.80 -20.75
CA VAL A 89 -14.10 -19.64 -19.95
C VAL A 89 -14.71 -21.02 -19.73
N LEU A 90 -15.95 -21.11 -19.23
CA LEU A 90 -16.56 -22.40 -18.91
C LEU A 90 -16.97 -23.19 -20.15
N ALA A 91 -17.33 -22.53 -21.25
CA ALA A 91 -17.51 -23.18 -22.54
C ALA A 91 -16.21 -23.83 -23.02
N THR A 92 -15.09 -23.09 -22.95
CA THR A 92 -13.75 -23.59 -23.30
C THR A 92 -13.36 -24.77 -22.42
N VAL A 93 -13.44 -24.64 -21.10
CA VAL A 93 -13.07 -25.71 -20.15
C VAL A 93 -13.91 -26.97 -20.36
N ARG A 94 -15.22 -26.83 -20.64
CA ARG A 94 -16.11 -27.96 -20.96
C ARG A 94 -15.76 -28.64 -22.27
N ALA A 95 -15.23 -27.92 -23.25
CA ALA A 95 -14.81 -28.47 -24.55
C ALA A 95 -13.42 -29.12 -24.48
N LEU A 96 -12.55 -28.66 -23.59
CA LEU A 96 -11.25 -29.28 -23.32
C LEU A 96 -11.38 -30.63 -22.60
N ASP A 97 -12.50 -30.87 -21.89
CA ASP A 97 -12.79 -32.08 -21.09
C ASP A 97 -11.64 -32.40 -20.12
N VAL A 98 -11.15 -31.36 -19.45
CA VAL A 98 -10.09 -31.49 -18.45
C VAL A 98 -10.60 -32.24 -17.22
N ARG A 99 -9.67 -32.83 -16.45
CA ARG A 99 -10.03 -33.53 -15.21
C ARG A 99 -10.79 -32.60 -14.26
N PRO A 100 -11.78 -33.08 -13.50
CA PRO A 100 -12.61 -32.23 -12.65
C PRO A 100 -11.84 -31.34 -11.67
N TRP A 101 -10.70 -31.80 -11.14
CA TRP A 101 -9.87 -31.00 -10.22
C TRP A 101 -8.97 -29.97 -10.94
N LEU A 102 -8.74 -30.13 -12.25
CA LEU A 102 -8.00 -29.17 -13.08
C LEU A 102 -8.91 -28.11 -13.69
N ALA A 103 -10.22 -28.40 -13.83
CA ALA A 103 -11.17 -27.45 -14.41
C ALA A 103 -11.15 -26.07 -13.71
N PRO A 104 -11.11 -25.97 -12.36
CA PRO A 104 -10.99 -24.69 -11.68
C PRO A 104 -9.72 -23.92 -12.03
N ILE A 105 -8.59 -24.62 -12.12
CA ILE A 105 -7.28 -24.02 -12.41
C ILE A 105 -7.24 -23.51 -13.85
N VAL A 106 -7.68 -24.32 -14.82
CA VAL A 106 -7.72 -23.90 -16.23
C VAL A 106 -8.69 -22.75 -16.43
N ALA A 107 -9.86 -22.78 -15.77
CA ALA A 107 -10.83 -21.69 -15.82
C ALA A 107 -10.22 -20.37 -15.28
N ALA A 108 -9.58 -20.45 -14.12
CA ALA A 108 -8.94 -19.32 -13.47
C ALA A 108 -7.80 -18.72 -14.29
N LEU A 109 -6.94 -19.56 -14.90
CA LEU A 109 -5.87 -19.09 -15.77
C LEU A 109 -6.42 -18.37 -17.02
N LEU A 110 -7.48 -18.89 -17.64
CA LEU A 110 -8.09 -18.25 -18.81
C LEU A 110 -8.75 -16.91 -18.46
N ALA A 111 -9.40 -16.81 -17.30
CA ALA A 111 -10.01 -15.57 -16.84
C ALA A 111 -8.97 -14.52 -16.44
N ALA A 112 -7.98 -14.91 -15.63
CA ALA A 112 -6.88 -14.02 -15.25
C ALA A 112 -6.08 -13.55 -16.47
N ALA A 113 -5.91 -14.38 -17.50
CA ALA A 113 -5.26 -13.98 -18.75
C ALA A 113 -6.09 -12.98 -19.59
N LEU A 114 -7.42 -12.92 -19.41
CA LEU A 114 -8.22 -11.87 -20.02
C LEU A 114 -7.96 -10.54 -19.32
N ASP A 115 -8.05 -10.56 -18.00
CA ASP A 115 -7.86 -9.40 -17.13
C ASP A 115 -6.44 -8.80 -17.23
N PHE A 116 -5.43 -9.66 -17.25
CA PHE A 116 -4.01 -9.29 -17.35
C PHE A 116 -3.65 -8.48 -18.60
N VAL A 117 -4.33 -8.77 -19.72
CA VAL A 117 -4.15 -8.05 -20.99
C VAL A 117 -5.06 -6.82 -21.04
N SER A 118 -6.27 -6.91 -20.48
CA SER A 118 -7.24 -5.84 -20.57
C SER A 118 -6.84 -4.62 -19.74
N ASP A 119 -6.47 -4.86 -18.50
CA ASP A 119 -6.36 -3.84 -17.47
C ASP A 119 -5.45 -2.67 -17.84
N PRO A 120 -4.20 -2.88 -18.32
CA PRO A 120 -3.34 -1.77 -18.69
C PRO A 120 -3.99 -0.81 -19.70
N ALA A 121 -4.78 -1.33 -20.65
CA ALA A 121 -5.45 -0.52 -21.65
C ALA A 121 -6.68 0.23 -21.11
N PHE A 122 -7.48 -0.41 -20.26
CA PHE A 122 -8.67 0.24 -19.71
C PHE A 122 -8.36 1.23 -18.59
N VAL A 123 -7.34 0.93 -17.75
CA VAL A 123 -6.83 1.83 -16.72
C VAL A 123 -6.14 3.04 -17.34
N SER A 124 -5.41 2.89 -18.46
CA SER A 124 -4.78 4.04 -19.13
C SER A 124 -5.78 5.06 -19.68
N LEU A 125 -7.01 4.63 -19.99
CA LEU A 125 -8.12 5.51 -20.37
C LEU A 125 -8.89 6.05 -19.16
N GLY A 126 -8.43 5.72 -17.95
CA GLY A 126 -9.01 6.13 -16.68
C GLY A 126 -10.36 5.49 -16.39
N PHE A 127 -10.76 4.38 -17.03
CA PHE A 127 -12.11 3.80 -16.83
C PHE A 127 -12.36 3.40 -15.38
N TRP A 128 -11.31 2.88 -14.73
CA TRP A 128 -11.17 2.82 -13.30
C TRP A 128 -9.76 3.24 -12.93
N VAL A 129 -9.62 3.77 -11.71
CA VAL A 129 -8.36 4.26 -11.17
C VAL A 129 -8.08 3.52 -9.88
N TRP A 130 -6.89 2.94 -9.80
CA TRP A 130 -6.38 2.32 -8.57
C TRP A 130 -5.85 3.40 -7.64
N GLU A 131 -6.27 3.35 -6.37
CA GLU A 131 -5.84 4.33 -5.36
C GLU A 131 -4.34 4.18 -5.06
N LEU A 132 -3.86 2.93 -5.04
CA LEU A 132 -2.45 2.57 -4.92
C LEU A 132 -2.01 1.91 -6.24
N PRO A 133 -1.10 2.54 -7.01
CA PRO A 133 -0.65 1.97 -8.27
C PRO A 133 0.20 0.73 -8.01
N GLY A 134 -0.18 -0.39 -8.62
CA GLY A 134 0.57 -1.64 -8.50
C GLY A 134 1.65 -1.82 -9.56
N ALA A 135 2.51 -2.84 -9.34
CA ALA A 135 3.69 -3.11 -10.15
C ALA A 135 3.41 -3.48 -11.61
N TRP A 136 2.19 -3.92 -11.95
CA TRP A 136 1.81 -4.22 -13.33
C TRP A 136 1.08 -3.03 -13.96
N PHE A 137 1.84 -2.09 -14.53
CA PHE A 137 1.32 -0.91 -15.23
C PHE A 137 0.29 -0.09 -14.42
N GLY A 138 0.49 0.00 -13.10
CA GLY A 138 -0.42 0.70 -12.19
C GLY A 138 -1.50 -0.19 -11.57
N ILE A 139 -1.52 -1.50 -11.88
CA ILE A 139 -2.48 -2.47 -11.33
C ILE A 139 -1.78 -3.39 -10.31
N PRO A 140 -2.34 -3.57 -9.09
CA PRO A 140 -1.80 -4.48 -8.08
C PRO A 140 -1.85 -5.94 -8.51
N TRP A 141 -0.83 -6.73 -8.15
CA TRP A 141 -0.83 -8.17 -8.43
C TRP A 141 -1.99 -8.91 -7.75
N THR A 142 -2.41 -8.41 -6.59
CA THR A 142 -3.57 -8.90 -5.85
C THR A 142 -4.85 -8.90 -6.68
N ASN A 143 -4.98 -8.03 -7.68
CA ASN A 143 -6.11 -8.05 -8.62
C ASN A 143 -6.14 -9.35 -9.45
N TYR A 144 -5.02 -9.72 -10.05
CA TYR A 144 -4.90 -10.92 -10.88
C TYR A 144 -4.99 -12.21 -10.06
N VAL A 145 -4.43 -12.20 -8.85
CA VAL A 145 -4.64 -13.28 -7.88
C VAL A 145 -6.11 -13.39 -7.50
N GLY A 146 -6.77 -12.25 -7.28
CA GLY A 146 -8.21 -12.17 -7.03
C GLY A 146 -9.02 -12.84 -8.14
N TRP A 147 -8.83 -12.44 -9.40
CA TRP A 147 -9.47 -13.06 -10.56
C TRP A 147 -9.23 -14.57 -10.62
N PHE A 148 -7.99 -15.01 -10.39
CA PHE A 148 -7.65 -16.42 -10.36
C PHE A 148 -8.45 -17.16 -9.28
N VAL A 149 -8.41 -16.68 -8.03
CA VAL A 149 -9.06 -17.34 -6.89
C VAL A 149 -10.59 -17.32 -7.02
N ILE A 150 -11.17 -16.19 -7.42
CA ILE A 150 -12.62 -16.02 -7.61
C ILE A 150 -13.15 -17.03 -8.63
N VAL A 151 -12.52 -17.11 -9.79
CA VAL A 151 -12.96 -18.00 -10.87
C VAL A 151 -12.67 -19.46 -10.54
N ALA A 152 -11.55 -19.75 -9.86
CA ALA A 152 -11.26 -21.10 -9.37
C ALA A 152 -12.32 -21.57 -8.37
N CYS A 153 -12.60 -20.78 -7.33
CA CYS A 153 -13.61 -21.11 -6.32
C CYS A 153 -15.01 -21.28 -6.96
N PHE A 154 -15.43 -20.37 -7.83
CA PHE A 154 -16.73 -20.48 -8.52
C PHE A 154 -16.82 -21.75 -9.36
N THR A 155 -15.80 -22.04 -10.17
CA THR A 155 -15.77 -23.22 -11.03
C THR A 155 -15.72 -24.52 -10.21
N ALA A 156 -14.98 -24.53 -9.10
CA ALA A 156 -14.89 -25.67 -8.20
C ALA A 156 -16.25 -26.00 -7.57
N TRP A 157 -16.89 -25.01 -6.95
CA TRP A 157 -18.19 -25.20 -6.30
C TRP A 157 -19.30 -25.52 -7.30
N LEU A 158 -19.33 -24.85 -8.45
CA LEU A 158 -20.25 -25.19 -9.53
C LEU A 158 -20.07 -26.64 -9.99
N GLY A 159 -18.82 -27.08 -10.17
CA GLY A 159 -18.50 -28.46 -10.56
C GLY A 159 -18.93 -29.47 -9.49
N LEU A 160 -18.71 -29.18 -8.21
CA LEU A 160 -19.14 -30.03 -7.10
C LEU A 160 -20.66 -30.14 -7.02
N LEU A 161 -21.37 -29.01 -7.09
CA LEU A 161 -22.83 -28.97 -7.09
C LEU A 161 -23.40 -29.75 -8.28
N GLN A 162 -22.86 -29.56 -9.49
CA GLN A 162 -23.32 -30.27 -10.68
C GLN A 162 -23.02 -31.78 -10.62
N ARG A 163 -21.95 -32.19 -9.92
CA ARG A 163 -21.53 -33.59 -9.82
C ARG A 163 -22.29 -34.37 -8.74
N TYR A 164 -22.52 -33.76 -7.58
CA TYR A 164 -23.11 -34.44 -6.42
C TYR A 164 -24.55 -34.03 -6.13
N GLY A 165 -25.03 -32.95 -6.75
CA GLY A 165 -26.40 -32.51 -6.59
C GLY A 165 -27.40 -33.32 -7.42
N PRO A 166 -28.72 -33.12 -7.18
CA PRO A 166 -29.78 -33.79 -7.92
C PRO A 166 -29.68 -33.56 -9.44
N ASN A 167 -29.87 -34.63 -10.21
CA ASN A 167 -29.97 -34.54 -11.66
C ASN A 167 -31.37 -34.06 -12.11
N ALA A 168 -31.81 -32.92 -11.57
CA ALA A 168 -33.09 -32.30 -11.86
C ALA A 168 -32.88 -30.96 -12.59
N THR A 169 -33.74 -30.64 -13.56
CA THR A 169 -33.63 -29.42 -14.38
C THR A 169 -33.63 -28.14 -13.55
N TRP A 170 -34.48 -28.07 -12.52
CA TRP A 170 -34.52 -26.95 -11.59
C TRP A 170 -33.20 -26.80 -10.81
N PHE A 171 -32.59 -27.91 -10.40
CA PHE A 171 -31.33 -27.88 -9.65
C PHE A 171 -30.18 -27.46 -10.55
N GLN A 172 -30.15 -27.90 -11.82
CA GLN A 172 -29.15 -27.45 -12.79
C GLN A 172 -29.27 -25.95 -13.09
N ALA A 173 -30.48 -25.38 -13.02
CA ALA A 173 -30.71 -23.95 -13.11
C ALA A 173 -30.29 -23.18 -11.84
N ALA A 174 -30.50 -23.78 -10.66
CA ALA A 174 -30.16 -23.18 -9.36
C ALA A 174 -28.68 -23.35 -8.97
N ALA A 175 -27.98 -24.36 -9.49
CA ALA A 175 -26.61 -24.69 -9.10
C ALA A 175 -25.61 -23.54 -9.27
N PRO A 176 -25.63 -22.74 -10.37
CA PRO A 176 -24.79 -21.54 -10.47
C PRO A 176 -25.04 -20.53 -9.36
N TRP A 177 -26.28 -20.37 -8.91
CA TRP A 177 -26.65 -19.46 -7.82
C TRP A 177 -26.21 -19.98 -6.46
N PHE A 178 -26.35 -21.28 -6.20
CA PHE A 178 -25.82 -21.91 -4.98
C PHE A 178 -24.29 -21.88 -4.92
N ALA A 179 -23.61 -21.87 -6.07
CA ALA A 179 -22.16 -21.76 -6.13
C ALA A 179 -21.67 -20.38 -5.63
N ILE A 180 -22.45 -19.31 -5.75
CA ILE A 180 -22.06 -17.94 -5.39
C ILE A 180 -21.63 -17.81 -3.92
N PRO A 181 -22.46 -18.10 -2.92
CA PRO A 181 -22.07 -17.92 -1.51
C PRO A 181 -20.91 -18.85 -1.10
N LEU A 182 -20.87 -20.06 -1.66
CA LEU A 182 -19.79 -21.02 -1.40
C LEU A 182 -18.46 -20.56 -2.01
N ALA A 183 -18.51 -20.04 -3.23
CA ALA A 183 -17.36 -19.48 -3.93
C ALA A 183 -16.86 -18.22 -3.26
N PHE A 184 -17.76 -17.35 -2.80
CA PHE A 184 -17.40 -16.14 -2.06
C PHE A 184 -16.71 -16.49 -0.73
N GLY A 185 -17.25 -17.43 0.05
CA GLY A 185 -16.60 -17.89 1.28
C GLY A 185 -15.23 -18.55 1.04
N CYS A 186 -15.11 -19.37 -0.01
CA CYS A 186 -13.84 -19.94 -0.46
C CYS A 186 -12.83 -18.87 -0.85
N PHE A 187 -13.27 -17.87 -1.63
CA PHE A 187 -12.46 -16.74 -2.05
C PHE A 187 -11.91 -15.97 -0.85
N VAL A 188 -12.77 -15.60 0.11
CA VAL A 188 -12.35 -14.90 1.33
C VAL A 188 -11.33 -15.72 2.10
N ALA A 189 -11.55 -17.02 2.29
CA ALA A 189 -10.62 -17.88 3.02
C ALA A 189 -9.25 -17.98 2.34
N VAL A 190 -9.22 -18.16 1.01
CA VAL A 190 -7.97 -18.25 0.24
C VAL A 190 -7.25 -16.91 0.20
N MET A 191 -7.98 -15.80 0.01
CA MET A 191 -7.37 -14.47 0.00
C MET A 191 -6.84 -14.07 1.37
N LEU A 192 -7.51 -14.41 2.47
CA LEU A 192 -6.94 -14.19 3.81
C LEU A 192 -5.63 -14.96 4.00
N GLY A 193 -5.54 -16.19 3.47
CA GLY A 193 -4.29 -16.96 3.46
C GLY A 193 -3.22 -16.32 2.58
N TYR A 194 -3.59 -15.79 1.41
CA TYR A 194 -2.69 -15.07 0.51
C TYR A 194 -2.14 -13.80 1.17
N LEU A 195 -3.01 -12.93 1.67
CA LEU A 195 -2.63 -11.69 2.36
C LEU A 195 -1.83 -11.98 3.63
N TRP A 196 -2.11 -13.10 4.31
CA TRP A 196 -1.31 -13.55 5.43
C TRP A 196 0.10 -13.98 5.01
N LEU A 197 0.28 -14.61 3.85
CA LEU A 197 1.60 -14.98 3.32
C LEU A 197 2.37 -13.75 2.84
N GLU A 198 1.70 -12.86 2.10
CA GLU A 198 2.21 -11.57 1.63
C GLU A 198 2.71 -10.72 2.81
N SER A 199 1.97 -10.68 3.93
CA SER A 199 2.37 -9.93 5.13
C SER A 199 3.58 -10.51 5.89
N ARG A 200 4.12 -11.68 5.51
CA ARG A 200 5.28 -12.27 6.19
C ARG A 200 6.65 -11.73 5.73
N ALA A 201 6.69 -10.77 4.81
CA ALA A 201 7.88 -10.02 4.39
C ALA A 201 9.10 -10.84 3.88
N PHE A 202 9.01 -12.17 3.78
CA PHE A 202 10.08 -13.02 3.27
C PHE A 202 9.89 -13.46 1.81
N VAL A 203 8.77 -13.10 1.18
CA VAL A 203 8.49 -13.36 -0.25
C VAL A 203 8.06 -12.05 -0.89
N ASP A 204 8.82 -11.60 -1.89
CA ASP A 204 8.40 -10.52 -2.79
C ASP A 204 7.03 -10.85 -3.42
N ASP A 205 6.12 -9.87 -3.49
CA ASP A 205 4.75 -10.09 -3.99
C ASP A 205 4.78 -10.62 -5.43
N THR A 206 5.68 -10.11 -6.28
CA THR A 206 5.81 -10.63 -7.64
C THR A 206 6.31 -12.06 -7.67
N VAL A 207 7.26 -12.43 -6.80
CA VAL A 207 7.73 -13.81 -6.64
C VAL A 207 6.61 -14.72 -6.12
N LEU A 208 5.80 -14.25 -5.17
CA LEU A 208 4.66 -14.97 -4.63
C LEU A 208 3.63 -15.27 -5.73
N VAL A 209 3.29 -14.25 -6.53
CA VAL A 209 2.37 -14.35 -7.67
C VAL A 209 2.93 -15.28 -8.74
N ALA A 210 4.19 -15.08 -9.14
CA ALA A 210 4.85 -15.93 -10.11
C ALA A 210 4.90 -17.40 -9.65
N THR A 211 5.11 -17.63 -8.35
CA THR A 211 5.09 -18.97 -7.76
C THR A 211 3.68 -19.56 -7.78
N LEU A 212 2.66 -18.81 -7.38
CA LEU A 212 1.25 -19.23 -7.40
C LEU A 212 0.83 -19.65 -8.83
N PHE A 213 1.02 -18.76 -9.80
CA PHE A 213 0.66 -19.02 -11.19
C PHE A 213 1.54 -20.12 -11.80
N GLY A 214 2.82 -20.18 -11.47
CA GLY A 214 3.73 -21.25 -11.89
C GLY A 214 3.26 -22.62 -11.40
N LEU A 215 2.95 -22.75 -10.10
CA LEU A 215 2.43 -23.97 -9.50
C LEU A 215 1.07 -24.37 -10.09
N ALA A 216 0.23 -23.40 -10.45
CA ALA A 216 -1.04 -23.64 -11.14
C ALA A 216 -0.85 -24.12 -12.59
N LEU A 217 0.13 -23.57 -13.31
CA LEU A 217 0.44 -23.91 -14.70
C LEU A 217 1.08 -25.30 -14.84
N LEU A 218 1.95 -25.72 -13.91
CA LEU A 218 2.64 -27.01 -13.96
C LEU A 218 1.72 -28.22 -14.22
N PRO A 219 0.64 -28.46 -13.44
CA PRO A 219 -0.22 -29.61 -13.63
C PRO A 219 -1.10 -29.52 -14.89
N VAL A 220 -1.36 -28.31 -15.40
CA VAL A 220 -2.06 -28.04 -16.66
C VAL A 220 -1.15 -28.41 -17.84
N LEU A 221 0.07 -27.89 -17.86
CA LEU A 221 1.04 -28.13 -18.93
C LEU A 221 1.46 -29.60 -19.00
N ALA A 222 1.64 -30.26 -17.85
CA ALA A 222 1.95 -31.69 -17.77
C ALA A 222 0.88 -32.58 -18.44
N ARG A 223 -0.34 -32.05 -18.61
CA ARG A 223 -1.49 -32.79 -19.16
C ARG A 223 -2.11 -32.11 -20.37
N LEU A 224 -1.47 -31.08 -20.93
CA LEU A 224 -2.00 -30.30 -22.05
C LEU A 224 -2.34 -31.19 -23.26
N ARG A 225 -1.54 -32.23 -23.51
CA ARG A 225 -1.78 -33.24 -24.58
C ARG A 225 -2.98 -34.15 -24.33
N GLN A 226 -3.46 -34.24 -23.09
CA GLN A 226 -4.62 -35.05 -22.71
C GLN A 226 -5.93 -34.27 -22.86
N PHE A 227 -5.88 -32.97 -23.17
CA PHE A 227 -7.06 -32.14 -23.35
C PHE A 227 -7.69 -32.46 -24.72
N ALA A 228 -8.52 -33.49 -24.73
CA ALA A 228 -9.08 -34.11 -25.92
C ALA A 228 -10.62 -34.24 -25.86
N GLY A 229 -11.31 -33.27 -25.24
CA GLY A 229 -12.77 -33.28 -25.14
C GLY A 229 -13.55 -33.22 -26.46
N ASN A 230 -14.43 -34.18 -26.74
CA ASN A 230 -15.10 -34.29 -28.05
C ASN A 230 -16.30 -33.35 -28.26
N ARG A 231 -16.47 -32.34 -27.40
CA ARG A 231 -17.64 -31.46 -27.48
C ARG A 231 -17.44 -30.38 -28.54
N PRO A 232 -18.39 -30.17 -29.46
CA PRO A 232 -18.33 -29.06 -30.39
C PRO A 232 -18.43 -27.75 -29.62
N LEU A 233 -17.53 -26.81 -29.92
CA LEU A 233 -17.48 -25.49 -29.32
C LEU A 233 -17.97 -24.44 -30.34
N SER A 234 -18.95 -23.64 -29.95
CA SER A 234 -19.52 -22.59 -30.79
C SER A 234 -18.50 -21.47 -31.01
N LEU A 235 -18.37 -20.90 -32.20
CA LEU A 235 -17.55 -19.69 -32.43
C LEU A 235 -18.00 -18.51 -31.55
N ALA A 236 -19.26 -18.51 -31.09
CA ALA A 236 -19.75 -17.48 -30.18
C ALA A 236 -19.00 -17.42 -28.85
N SER A 237 -18.38 -18.52 -28.37
CA SER A 237 -17.56 -18.46 -27.14
C SER A 237 -16.24 -17.71 -27.32
N LEU A 238 -15.79 -17.45 -28.55
CA LEU A 238 -14.66 -16.55 -28.80
C LEU A 238 -15.05 -15.07 -28.82
N ALA A 239 -16.34 -14.74 -28.84
CA ALA A 239 -16.77 -13.36 -29.00
C ALA A 239 -16.29 -12.47 -27.84
N ALA A 240 -16.35 -12.96 -26.59
CA ALA A 240 -15.86 -12.24 -25.42
C ALA A 240 -14.33 -12.04 -25.42
N PRO A 241 -13.48 -13.09 -25.56
CA PRO A 241 -12.03 -12.89 -25.60
C PRO A 241 -11.56 -12.08 -26.81
N LEU A 242 -12.19 -12.22 -27.99
CA LEU A 242 -11.89 -11.39 -29.15
C LEU A 242 -12.26 -9.92 -28.94
N PHE A 243 -13.41 -9.66 -28.29
CA PHE A 243 -13.83 -8.30 -27.97
C PHE A 243 -12.87 -7.65 -26.97
N ILE A 244 -12.54 -8.34 -25.87
CA ILE A 244 -11.67 -7.80 -24.82
C ILE A 244 -10.26 -7.55 -25.36
N TYR A 245 -9.60 -8.57 -25.93
CA TYR A 245 -8.25 -8.39 -26.47
C TYR A 245 -8.22 -7.43 -27.67
N GLY A 246 -9.23 -7.49 -28.55
CA GLY A 246 -9.34 -6.58 -29.67
C GLY A 246 -9.49 -5.13 -29.23
N ALA A 247 -10.32 -4.87 -28.22
CA ALA A 247 -10.45 -3.54 -27.62
C ALA A 247 -9.14 -3.08 -26.99
N SER A 248 -8.44 -3.92 -26.23
CA SER A 248 -7.15 -3.57 -25.61
C SER A 248 -6.07 -3.24 -26.64
N LEU A 249 -5.98 -4.00 -27.74
CA LEU A 249 -5.04 -3.71 -28.82
C LEU A 249 -5.43 -2.45 -29.61
N LEU A 250 -6.73 -2.21 -29.81
CA LEU A 250 -7.23 -0.97 -30.42
C LEU A 250 -6.83 0.23 -29.57
N ILE A 251 -7.05 0.17 -28.25
CA ILE A 251 -6.66 1.23 -27.32
C ILE A 251 -5.14 1.45 -27.35
N LEU A 252 -4.36 0.36 -27.37
CA LEU A 252 -2.91 0.42 -27.43
C LEU A 252 -2.37 1.18 -28.65
N PHE A 253 -2.83 0.80 -29.84
CA PHE A 253 -2.29 1.32 -31.10
C PHE A 253 -3.02 2.54 -31.63
N ALA A 254 -4.35 2.57 -31.55
CA ALA A 254 -5.16 3.70 -32.02
C ALA A 254 -5.26 4.82 -30.98
N GLY A 255 -5.11 4.51 -29.69
CA GLY A 255 -5.13 5.49 -28.59
C GLY A 255 -3.76 6.06 -28.21
N ASP A 256 -2.72 5.79 -29.01
CA ASP A 256 -1.34 6.25 -28.81
C ASP A 256 -0.64 5.80 -27.51
N LEU A 257 -1.24 4.85 -26.77
CA LEU A 257 -0.70 4.32 -25.52
C LEU A 257 0.67 3.66 -25.72
N HIS A 258 0.90 3.02 -26.86
CA HIS A 258 2.21 2.43 -27.19
C HIS A 258 3.35 3.47 -27.29
N ARG A 259 3.05 4.77 -27.43
CA ARG A 259 4.07 5.83 -27.36
C ARG A 259 4.26 6.37 -25.95
N GLN A 260 3.19 6.36 -25.15
CA GLN A 260 3.21 6.81 -23.75
C GLN A 260 3.85 5.76 -22.83
N THR A 261 3.68 4.48 -23.16
CA THR A 261 4.23 3.34 -22.44
C THR A 261 4.75 2.29 -23.44
N PRO A 262 5.97 2.48 -23.97
CA PRO A 262 6.55 1.66 -25.04
C PRO A 262 6.60 0.16 -24.74
N GLU A 263 6.70 -0.23 -23.49
CA GLU A 263 6.76 -1.61 -23.02
C GLU A 263 5.47 -2.37 -23.41
N LEU A 264 4.31 -1.70 -23.34
CA LEU A 264 3.01 -2.28 -23.70
C LEU A 264 2.94 -2.67 -25.18
N ALA A 265 3.72 -2.02 -26.06
CA ALA A 265 3.75 -2.32 -27.50
C ALA A 265 4.19 -3.76 -27.81
N ILE A 266 4.96 -4.37 -26.90
CA ILE A 266 5.44 -5.75 -27.01
C ILE A 266 4.63 -6.67 -26.10
N VAL A 267 4.40 -6.22 -24.86
CA VAL A 267 3.76 -7.02 -23.80
C VAL A 267 2.33 -7.40 -24.17
N LEU A 268 1.47 -6.44 -24.52
CA LEU A 268 0.05 -6.70 -24.77
C LEU A 268 -0.18 -7.63 -25.97
N PRO A 269 0.44 -7.42 -27.14
CA PRO A 269 0.34 -8.36 -28.25
C PRO A 269 0.84 -9.77 -27.89
N GLY A 270 1.96 -9.86 -27.17
CA GLY A 270 2.53 -11.15 -26.74
C GLY A 270 1.58 -11.93 -25.83
N PHE A 271 1.06 -11.29 -24.78
CA PHE A 271 0.12 -11.93 -23.86
C PHE A 271 -1.26 -12.17 -24.46
N THR A 272 -1.70 -11.32 -25.41
CA THR A 272 -2.91 -11.57 -26.21
C THR A 272 -2.79 -12.87 -26.99
N LEU A 273 -1.65 -13.10 -27.67
CA LEU A 273 -1.42 -14.34 -28.42
C LEU A 273 -1.40 -15.56 -27.50
N LEU A 274 -0.73 -15.46 -26.34
CA LEU A 274 -0.68 -16.53 -25.34
C LEU A 274 -2.06 -16.84 -24.76
N GLY A 275 -2.82 -15.83 -24.35
CA GLY A 275 -4.18 -15.98 -23.82
C GLY A 275 -5.14 -16.56 -24.85
N MET A 276 -5.13 -16.02 -26.08
CA MET A 276 -5.96 -16.51 -27.18
C MET A 276 -5.62 -17.95 -27.57
N ALA A 277 -4.35 -18.36 -27.51
CA ALA A 277 -3.96 -19.75 -27.73
C ALA A 277 -4.67 -20.73 -26.77
N GLY A 278 -4.94 -20.32 -25.53
CA GLY A 278 -5.71 -21.10 -24.56
C GLY A 278 -7.16 -21.32 -25.00
N PHE A 279 -7.84 -20.27 -25.47
CA PHE A 279 -9.22 -20.36 -25.99
C PHE A 279 -9.30 -21.15 -27.30
N LEU A 280 -8.35 -20.93 -28.21
CA LEU A 280 -8.29 -21.62 -29.50
C LEU A 280 -7.91 -23.10 -29.36
N TRP A 281 -7.30 -23.52 -28.25
CA TRP A 281 -6.90 -24.91 -28.03
C TRP A 281 -8.09 -25.89 -28.11
N ALA A 282 -9.29 -25.44 -27.76
CA ALA A 282 -10.51 -26.24 -27.82
C ALA A 282 -11.10 -26.35 -29.24
N TYR A 283 -10.66 -25.54 -30.21
CA TYR A 283 -11.24 -25.48 -31.56
C TYR A 283 -10.62 -26.48 -32.53
N ARG A 284 -11.45 -26.91 -33.50
CA ARG A 284 -11.04 -27.65 -34.69
C ARG A 284 -11.15 -26.72 -35.89
N PHE A 285 -10.11 -26.60 -36.69
CA PHE A 285 -10.11 -25.73 -37.86
C PHE A 285 -10.23 -26.59 -39.11
N GLY A 286 -11.44 -26.72 -39.69
CA GLY A 286 -11.69 -27.30 -41.03
C GLY A 286 -12.23 -28.75 -41.10
N PRO A 287 -12.68 -29.23 -42.29
CA PRO A 287 -13.28 -30.54 -42.46
C PRO A 287 -12.20 -31.64 -42.46
N GLY A 288 -12.24 -32.54 -41.47
CA GLY A 288 -11.26 -33.62 -41.30
C GLY A 288 -10.10 -33.31 -40.34
N LEU A 289 -10.10 -32.17 -39.65
CA LEU A 289 -8.96 -31.71 -38.85
C LEU A 289 -8.97 -32.15 -37.38
N ARG A 290 -7.77 -32.53 -36.92
CA ARG A 290 -7.40 -32.76 -35.52
C ARG A 290 -7.22 -31.40 -34.81
N ARG A 291 -7.31 -31.32 -33.47
CA ARG A 291 -7.12 -30.05 -32.74
C ARG A 291 -5.72 -29.48 -32.93
N ILE A 292 -5.53 -28.19 -32.62
CA ILE A 292 -4.19 -27.58 -32.49
C ILE A 292 -3.28 -28.48 -31.63
N GLY A 293 -3.78 -28.94 -30.48
CA GLY A 293 -3.05 -29.86 -29.61
C GLY A 293 -2.64 -31.18 -30.25
N ASP A 294 -3.50 -31.73 -31.11
CA ASP A 294 -3.22 -32.98 -31.83
C ASP A 294 -2.20 -32.77 -32.95
N VAL A 295 -2.21 -31.61 -33.62
CA VAL A 295 -1.24 -31.21 -34.66
C VAL A 295 0.15 -31.00 -34.04
N VAL A 296 0.23 -30.28 -32.91
CA VAL A 296 1.48 -30.09 -32.16
C VAL A 296 2.01 -31.44 -31.65
N ALA A 297 1.14 -32.31 -31.13
CA ALA A 297 1.53 -33.63 -30.64
C ALA A 297 1.95 -34.62 -31.76
N SER A 298 1.51 -34.41 -33.01
CA SER A 298 1.81 -35.31 -34.14
C SER A 298 2.92 -34.84 -35.07
N GLY A 299 3.47 -33.62 -34.89
CA GLY A 299 4.50 -33.08 -35.80
C GLY A 299 5.63 -32.26 -35.16
N ILE A 300 5.52 -31.82 -33.90
CA ILE A 300 6.61 -31.11 -33.22
C ILE A 300 6.88 -31.82 -31.89
N GLN A 301 7.91 -32.68 -31.85
CA GLN A 301 8.48 -33.13 -30.59
C GLN A 301 9.19 -31.96 -29.92
N LEU A 302 8.42 -31.03 -29.33
CA LEU A 302 8.96 -30.18 -28.27
C LEU A 302 9.35 -31.12 -27.13
N SER A 303 10.65 -31.38 -27.04
CA SER A 303 11.22 -32.21 -25.99
C SER A 303 10.82 -31.63 -24.63
N ARG A 304 10.72 -32.46 -23.58
CA ARG A 304 10.46 -31.98 -22.22
C ARG A 304 11.43 -30.85 -21.81
N ARG A 305 12.63 -30.82 -22.42
CA ARG A 305 13.65 -29.77 -22.25
C ARG A 305 13.29 -28.45 -22.96
N ALA A 306 12.65 -28.49 -24.12
CA ALA A 306 12.22 -27.30 -24.85
C ALA A 306 10.99 -26.63 -24.23
N LEU A 307 10.05 -27.43 -23.70
CA LEU A 307 8.92 -26.90 -22.91
C LEU A 307 9.40 -26.34 -21.57
N ALA A 308 10.33 -27.03 -20.88
CA ALA A 308 10.97 -26.51 -19.67
C ALA A 308 11.78 -25.24 -19.96
N GLY A 309 12.47 -25.17 -21.10
CA GLY A 309 13.22 -23.98 -21.54
C GLY A 309 12.31 -22.79 -21.87
N LEU A 310 11.14 -23.02 -22.48
CA LEU A 310 10.14 -21.97 -22.72
C LEU A 310 9.51 -21.47 -21.41
N LEU A 311 9.29 -22.35 -20.43
CA LEU A 311 8.80 -21.97 -19.11
C LEU A 311 9.86 -21.26 -18.27
N LEU A 312 11.12 -21.69 -18.37
CA LEU A 312 12.24 -21.01 -17.74
C LEU A 312 12.45 -19.64 -18.40
N ALA A 313 12.32 -19.53 -19.72
CA ALA A 313 12.41 -18.27 -20.45
C ALA A 313 11.22 -17.34 -20.15
N ALA A 314 10.00 -17.87 -19.99
CA ALA A 314 8.85 -17.09 -19.55
C ALA A 314 8.96 -16.66 -18.09
N GLY A 315 9.51 -17.52 -17.21
CA GLY A 315 9.83 -17.17 -15.82
C GLY A 315 10.96 -16.15 -15.70
N LEU A 316 12.00 -16.27 -16.54
CA LEU A 316 13.10 -15.30 -16.65
C LEU A 316 12.66 -13.99 -17.32
N ALA A 317 11.72 -14.03 -18.26
CA ALA A 317 11.11 -12.85 -18.86
C ALA A 317 10.16 -12.16 -17.86
N GLY A 318 9.46 -12.92 -17.01
CA GLY A 318 8.71 -12.39 -15.87
C GLY A 318 9.65 -11.74 -14.84
N ALA A 319 10.78 -12.38 -14.51
CA ALA A 319 11.81 -11.81 -13.64
C ALA A 319 12.52 -10.58 -14.27
N ALA A 320 12.70 -10.56 -15.59
CA ALA A 320 13.23 -9.40 -16.31
C ALA A 320 12.19 -8.26 -16.43
N ALA A 321 10.90 -8.58 -16.50
CA ALA A 321 9.82 -7.59 -16.43
C ALA A 321 9.72 -6.97 -15.03
N VAL A 322 10.00 -7.73 -13.95
CA VAL A 322 10.18 -7.20 -12.59
C VAL A 322 11.37 -6.24 -12.52
N ALA A 323 12.45 -6.54 -13.22
CA ALA A 323 13.62 -5.66 -13.32
C ALA A 323 13.41 -4.43 -14.23
N LEU A 324 12.25 -4.30 -14.88
CA LEU A 324 11.89 -3.24 -15.83
C LEU A 324 10.58 -2.51 -15.45
N VAL A 325 10.03 -2.77 -14.26
CA VAL A 325 8.99 -1.92 -13.67
C VAL A 325 9.62 -0.55 -13.40
N PRO A 326 9.01 0.58 -13.78
CA PRO A 326 9.50 1.89 -13.37
C PRO A 326 9.49 1.97 -11.83
N ASP A 327 10.62 2.34 -11.23
CA ASP A 327 10.69 2.69 -9.82
C ASP A 327 9.69 3.84 -9.55
N LYS A 328 8.51 3.51 -9.03
CA LYS A 328 8.07 4.22 -7.82
C LYS A 328 8.77 3.54 -6.66
N GLY A 329 10.07 3.81 -6.59
CA GLY A 329 11.05 3.20 -5.73
C GLY A 329 12.09 4.25 -5.38
N LEU A 330 12.87 3.94 -4.36
CA LEU A 330 13.95 4.73 -3.76
C LEU A 330 14.49 5.85 -4.69
N ILE A 331 14.26 7.12 -4.36
CA ILE A 331 14.66 8.32 -5.11
C ILE A 331 16.19 8.56 -5.19
N GLY A 332 17.01 7.54 -5.00
CA GLY A 332 18.44 7.67 -4.70
C GLY A 332 18.67 8.07 -3.23
N PRO A 333 19.91 8.33 -2.80
CA PRO A 333 20.18 8.86 -1.45
C PRO A 333 19.57 10.25 -1.26
N VAL A 334 19.32 10.65 -0.01
CA VAL A 334 18.89 12.01 0.38
C VAL A 334 19.76 13.07 -0.34
N ASP A 335 19.11 13.98 -1.07
CA ASP A 335 19.75 15.08 -1.79
C ASP A 335 19.42 16.43 -1.13
N LEU A 336 20.38 16.98 -0.37
CA LEU A 336 20.22 18.28 0.27
C LEU A 336 20.87 19.40 -0.54
N PRO A 337 20.21 20.55 -0.68
CA PRO A 337 19.02 20.99 0.08
C PRO A 337 17.66 20.62 -0.55
N ALA A 338 17.61 19.86 -1.65
CA ALA A 338 16.35 19.62 -2.38
C ALA A 338 15.30 18.91 -1.51
N ASP A 339 15.72 17.92 -0.73
CA ASP A 339 14.85 17.08 0.11
C ASP A 339 14.42 17.74 1.44
N ASP A 340 14.83 18.98 1.70
CA ASP A 340 14.19 19.82 2.72
C ASP A 340 12.76 20.19 2.33
N ALA A 341 12.49 20.30 1.03
CA ALA A 341 11.20 20.73 0.51
C ALA A 341 10.10 19.69 0.66
N PHE A 342 8.85 20.12 0.46
CA PHE A 342 7.73 19.21 0.27
C PHE A 342 7.94 18.41 -1.02
N LEU A 343 7.95 17.07 -0.89
CA LEU A 343 8.21 16.12 -1.96
C LEU A 343 6.88 15.53 -2.46
N PRO A 344 6.33 15.96 -3.60
CA PRO A 344 5.03 15.48 -4.07
C PRO A 344 5.01 14.00 -4.49
N SER A 345 6.18 13.36 -4.56
CA SER A 345 6.32 11.93 -4.86
C SER A 345 6.22 11.03 -3.63
N GLN A 346 6.15 11.59 -2.41
CA GLN A 346 6.17 10.84 -1.16
C GLN A 346 4.79 10.90 -0.47
N ASP A 347 4.24 9.72 -0.22
CA ASP A 347 2.88 9.51 0.31
C ASP A 347 2.74 9.98 1.77
N VAL A 348 3.78 9.77 2.57
CA VAL A 348 3.87 10.25 3.95
C VAL A 348 5.21 10.93 4.15
N GLN A 349 5.19 12.10 4.75
CA GLN A 349 6.40 12.82 5.12
C GLN A 349 6.12 13.78 6.26
N TRP A 350 7.15 14.09 7.03
CA TRP A 350 7.06 15.10 8.09
C TRP A 350 8.32 15.91 8.28
N TRP A 351 8.10 17.03 8.95
CA TRP A 351 9.08 17.92 9.55
C TRP A 351 8.79 17.99 11.03
N TYR A 352 9.74 17.58 11.87
CA TYR A 352 9.54 17.46 13.30
C TYR A 352 10.67 18.17 14.04
N TRP A 353 10.31 19.15 14.86
CA TRP A 353 11.23 19.84 15.76
C TRP A 353 10.91 19.48 17.19
N THR A 354 11.95 19.19 17.95
CA THR A 354 11.88 19.09 19.42
C THR A 354 13.00 19.93 20.02
N GLY A 355 12.82 20.41 21.24
CA GLY A 355 13.88 21.19 21.86
C GLY A 355 13.68 21.53 23.31
N HIS A 356 14.73 22.12 23.87
CA HIS A 356 14.80 22.54 25.27
C HIS A 356 15.27 24.00 25.33
N LEU A 357 14.52 24.82 26.06
CA LEU A 357 14.75 26.25 26.21
C LEU A 357 14.97 26.61 27.67
N GLU A 358 15.81 27.60 27.92
CA GLU A 358 16.02 28.19 29.23
C GLU A 358 15.97 29.72 29.13
N THR A 359 15.26 30.36 30.05
CA THR A 359 15.23 31.84 30.15
C THR A 359 16.48 32.35 30.85
N GLU A 360 16.75 33.66 30.76
CA GLU A 360 17.85 34.28 31.51
C GLU A 360 17.70 34.13 33.03
N GLU A 361 16.47 33.99 33.52
CA GLU A 361 16.15 33.72 34.93
C GLU A 361 16.19 32.23 35.31
N GLY A 362 16.50 31.34 34.37
CA GLY A 362 16.69 29.91 34.60
C GLY A 362 15.42 29.05 34.53
N ARG A 363 14.30 29.58 34.01
CA ARG A 363 13.06 28.81 33.80
C ARG A 363 13.19 27.92 32.56
N LYS A 364 12.73 26.68 32.63
CA LYS A 364 12.98 25.65 31.61
C LYS A 364 11.70 25.23 30.89
N PHE A 365 11.83 25.11 29.58
CA PHE A 365 10.76 24.64 28.72
C PHE A 365 11.24 23.52 27.81
N GLY A 366 10.33 22.59 27.53
CA GLY A 366 10.43 21.71 26.37
C GLY A 366 9.44 22.15 25.31
N PHE A 367 9.71 21.89 24.05
CA PHE A 367 8.72 22.11 22.99
C PHE A 367 8.82 21.06 21.89
N GLU A 368 7.70 20.87 21.19
CA GLU A 368 7.67 20.19 19.90
C GLU A 368 6.82 20.98 18.90
N VAL A 369 7.21 20.89 17.64
CA VAL A 369 6.42 21.33 16.49
C VAL A 369 6.56 20.28 15.40
N VAL A 370 5.45 19.68 14.96
CA VAL A 370 5.46 18.71 13.87
C VAL A 370 4.44 19.04 12.79
N PHE A 371 4.85 18.89 11.54
CA PHE A 371 3.99 18.93 10.37
C PHE A 371 4.05 17.59 9.66
N PHE A 372 2.97 16.82 9.74
CA PHE A 372 2.78 15.63 8.94
C PHE A 372 2.00 15.99 7.67
N THR A 373 2.42 15.45 6.54
CA THR A 373 1.62 15.48 5.33
C THR A 373 1.32 14.07 4.89
N PHE A 374 0.04 13.81 4.64
CA PHE A 374 -0.49 12.56 4.14
C PHE A 374 -1.09 12.81 2.76
N ASP A 375 -0.49 12.24 1.73
CA ASP A 375 -1.01 12.23 0.36
C ASP A 375 -1.56 10.83 0.01
N SER A 376 -2.34 10.23 0.94
CA SER A 376 -3.08 8.99 0.66
C SER A 376 -4.24 8.79 1.64
N PHE A 377 -5.46 9.14 1.22
CA PHE A 377 -6.73 8.51 1.63
C PHE A 377 -7.88 9.20 0.88
N LEU A 378 -8.41 8.55 -0.16
CA LEU A 378 -9.64 8.84 -0.92
C LEU A 378 -9.86 10.25 -1.47
N PHE A 379 -9.73 11.34 -0.69
CA PHE A 379 -9.81 12.75 -1.11
C PHE A 379 -9.11 13.70 -0.12
N MET A 380 -8.28 13.18 0.80
CA MET A 380 -7.66 13.93 1.89
C MET A 380 -6.18 14.18 1.60
N ARG A 381 -5.88 15.44 1.30
CA ARG A 381 -4.54 15.99 1.10
C ARG A 381 -4.25 16.80 2.33
N ASP A 382 -3.84 16.12 3.37
CA ASP A 382 -3.96 16.65 4.71
C ASP A 382 -2.59 16.99 5.25
N GLN A 383 -2.49 18.19 5.81
CA GLN A 383 -1.42 18.57 6.71
C GLN A 383 -1.99 18.50 8.13
N LEU A 384 -1.49 17.55 8.91
CA LEU A 384 -1.74 17.47 10.34
C LEU A 384 -0.56 18.15 11.04
N THR A 385 -0.85 19.18 11.82
CA THR A 385 0.15 19.88 12.61
C THR A 385 -0.15 19.70 14.08
N GLN A 386 0.87 19.32 14.83
CA GLN A 386 0.81 19.24 16.29
C GLN A 386 1.92 20.15 16.84
N VAL A 387 1.60 20.82 17.94
CA VAL A 387 2.55 21.64 18.69
C VAL A 387 2.33 21.42 20.17
N ALA A 388 3.42 21.41 20.93
CA ALA A 388 3.32 21.36 22.37
C ALA A 388 4.45 22.13 23.07
N ILE A 389 4.13 22.63 24.27
CA ILE A 389 5.05 23.30 25.19
C ILE A 389 4.92 22.64 26.56
N THR A 390 6.06 22.18 27.07
CA THR A 390 6.23 21.69 28.43
C THR A 390 6.84 22.81 29.27
N ASP A 391 6.17 23.18 30.34
CA ASP A 391 6.66 24.15 31.33
C ASP A 391 7.06 23.39 32.58
N VAL A 392 8.37 23.27 32.80
CA VAL A 392 8.93 22.36 33.79
C VAL A 392 8.64 22.84 35.20
N GLU A 393 8.79 24.14 35.46
CA GLU A 393 8.58 24.71 36.79
C GLU A 393 7.11 24.69 37.23
N ASN A 394 6.17 24.76 36.28
CA ASN A 394 4.74 24.69 36.56
C ASN A 394 4.15 23.27 36.45
N ASP A 395 4.96 22.26 36.12
CA ASP A 395 4.53 20.87 35.92
C ASP A 395 3.32 20.76 34.97
N SER A 396 3.39 21.47 33.83
CA SER A 396 2.27 21.59 32.90
C SER A 396 2.67 21.38 31.44
N PHE A 397 1.72 20.80 30.67
CA PHE A 397 1.86 20.52 29.25
C PHE A 397 0.70 21.12 28.46
N HIS A 398 1.03 21.98 27.50
CA HIS A 398 0.08 22.68 26.64
C HIS A 398 0.29 22.22 25.21
N PHE A 399 -0.76 21.77 24.53
CA PHE A 399 -0.67 21.34 23.13
C PHE A 399 -1.86 21.83 22.31
N ALA A 400 -1.65 21.88 21.01
CA ALA A 400 -2.70 22.12 20.02
C ALA A 400 -2.48 21.22 18.81
N GLU A 401 -3.58 20.94 18.12
CA GLU A 401 -3.59 20.19 16.88
C GLU A 401 -4.40 20.96 15.85
N HIS A 402 -3.88 21.04 14.63
CA HIS A 402 -4.52 21.70 13.51
C HIS A 402 -4.48 20.81 12.28
N LEU A 403 -5.64 20.65 11.64
CA LEU A 403 -5.77 19.94 10.37
C LEU A 403 -6.03 20.95 9.25
N LYS A 404 -5.20 20.93 8.21
CA LYS A 404 -5.41 21.65 6.95
C LYS A 404 -5.66 20.64 5.83
N PHE A 405 -6.77 20.77 5.12
CA PHE A 405 -7.12 19.92 3.97
C PHE A 405 -6.46 20.39 2.67
N HIS A 406 -5.20 20.79 2.75
CA HIS A 406 -4.34 21.01 1.59
C HIS A 406 -2.88 20.73 1.96
N LEU A 407 -2.10 20.22 0.99
CA LEU A 407 -0.66 20.01 1.15
C LEU A 407 0.10 21.36 1.14
N PRO A 408 1.32 21.40 1.69
CA PRO A 408 2.22 22.54 1.51
C PRO A 408 2.51 22.81 0.04
N ALA A 409 2.87 24.05 -0.28
CA ALA A 409 3.40 24.37 -1.60
C ALA A 409 4.80 23.74 -1.76
N SER A 410 5.07 23.17 -2.93
CA SER A 410 6.42 22.72 -3.25
C SER A 410 7.30 23.94 -3.50
N THR A 411 8.30 24.09 -2.64
CA THR A 411 9.36 25.08 -2.72
C THR A 411 10.64 24.44 -3.26
N ARG A 412 11.57 25.23 -3.76
CA ARG A 412 12.88 24.72 -4.19
C ARG A 412 13.90 24.89 -3.05
N ASN A 413 14.52 23.80 -2.62
CA ASN A 413 15.66 23.80 -1.68
C ASN A 413 15.37 24.41 -0.29
N ARG A 414 14.10 24.45 0.11
CA ARG A 414 13.62 25.04 1.37
C ARG A 414 12.23 24.51 1.68
N PHE A 415 11.72 24.75 2.88
CA PHE A 415 10.31 24.55 3.24
C PHE A 415 9.69 25.82 3.79
N GLU A 416 8.38 25.94 3.61
CA GLU A 416 7.55 27.02 4.15
C GLU A 416 6.21 26.42 4.55
N LEU A 417 6.07 26.15 5.85
CA LEU A 417 4.96 25.41 6.44
C LEU A 417 4.18 26.35 7.36
N ALA A 418 2.86 26.21 7.36
CA ALA A 418 2.00 27.03 8.19
C ALA A 418 0.71 26.30 8.53
N ALA A 419 0.23 26.45 9.76
CA ALA A 419 -1.00 25.84 10.27
C ALA A 419 -1.76 26.75 11.24
N GLY A 420 -3.03 26.39 11.48
CA GLY A 420 -3.93 27.13 12.37
C GLY A 420 -4.53 28.42 11.76
N PRO A 421 -5.52 29.03 12.45
CA PRO A 421 -6.16 30.27 12.01
C PRO A 421 -5.15 31.42 11.95
N GLY A 422 -5.02 32.10 10.81
CA GLY A 422 -4.05 33.19 10.65
C GLY A 422 -2.59 32.73 10.63
N ASP A 423 -2.35 31.43 10.39
CA ASP A 423 -1.03 30.82 10.39
C ASP A 423 -0.29 31.06 11.73
N ILE A 424 -0.98 30.83 12.85
CA ILE A 424 -0.42 30.92 14.21
C ILE A 424 0.67 29.89 14.51
N ILE A 425 0.87 28.92 13.62
CA ILE A 425 2.00 27.98 13.65
C ILE A 425 2.71 28.11 12.31
N ARG A 426 4.02 28.37 12.31
CA ARG A 426 4.83 28.50 11.09
C ARG A 426 6.20 27.87 11.30
N ALA A 427 6.69 27.21 10.27
CA ALA A 427 8.06 26.78 10.17
C ALA A 427 8.60 27.17 8.80
N VAL A 428 9.64 27.99 8.79
CA VAL A 428 10.29 28.43 7.56
C VAL A 428 11.76 28.13 7.69
N GLY A 429 12.32 27.37 6.76
CA GLY A 429 13.72 27.03 6.87
C GLY A 429 14.34 26.62 5.57
N ASP A 430 15.66 26.63 5.61
CA ASP A 430 16.55 26.04 4.63
C ASP A 430 17.48 25.06 5.35
N ASN A 431 18.29 24.33 4.58
CA ASN A 431 19.22 23.29 5.05
C ASN A 431 20.08 23.66 6.28
N ALA A 432 20.21 24.94 6.68
CA ALA A 432 21.01 25.34 7.84
C ALA A 432 20.26 26.17 8.88
N ARG A 433 19.21 26.90 8.51
CA ARG A 433 18.52 27.83 9.40
C ARG A 433 17.01 27.68 9.30
N ASP A 434 16.38 27.59 10.46
CA ASP A 434 14.92 27.54 10.58
C ASP A 434 14.44 28.67 11.49
N HIS A 435 13.24 29.14 11.20
CA HIS A 435 12.45 30.02 12.05
C HIS A 435 11.17 29.29 12.41
N LEU A 436 10.88 29.19 13.71
CA LEU A 436 9.66 28.59 14.24
C LEU A 436 8.84 29.65 14.96
N HIS A 437 7.54 29.65 14.67
CA HIS A 437 6.55 30.41 15.41
C HIS A 437 5.39 29.48 15.79
N SER A 438 4.94 29.50 17.04
CA SER A 438 3.77 28.72 17.46
C SER A 438 3.03 29.36 18.64
N GLU A 439 1.71 29.41 18.57
CA GLU A 439 0.83 29.83 19.67
C GLU A 439 0.02 28.66 20.22
N VAL A 440 0.10 28.40 21.53
CA VAL A 440 -0.62 27.30 22.18
C VAL A 440 -0.89 27.58 23.66
N GLY A 441 -2.15 27.47 24.10
CA GLY A 441 -2.50 27.49 25.53
C GLY A 441 -2.08 28.74 26.32
N GLY A 442 -1.96 29.90 25.68
CA GLY A 442 -1.46 31.14 26.30
C GLY A 442 0.06 31.35 26.19
N TYR A 443 0.75 30.41 25.53
CA TYR A 443 2.17 30.46 25.22
C TYR A 443 2.38 30.88 23.77
N VAL A 444 3.39 31.70 23.52
CA VAL A 444 3.84 32.08 22.18
C VAL A 444 5.34 31.86 22.09
N LEU A 445 5.76 31.01 21.17
CA LEU A 445 7.15 30.69 20.89
C LEU A 445 7.55 31.31 19.55
N ASP A 446 8.68 32.01 19.53
CA ASP A 446 9.28 32.59 18.33
C ASP A 446 10.79 32.38 18.40
N LEU A 447 11.32 31.47 17.56
CA LEU A 447 12.68 30.96 17.66
C LEU A 447 13.40 30.99 16.32
N GLU A 448 14.68 31.34 16.39
CA GLU A 448 15.68 31.08 15.36
C GLU A 448 16.52 29.86 15.74
N LEU A 449 16.66 28.94 14.79
CA LEU A 449 17.38 27.69 14.91
C LEU A 449 18.51 27.66 13.89
N GLU A 450 19.75 27.44 14.32
CA GLU A 450 20.90 27.34 13.42
C GLU A 450 21.62 26.00 13.62
N ALA A 451 21.76 25.22 12.55
CA ALA A 451 22.49 23.96 12.56
C ALA A 451 23.93 24.19 13.03
N SER A 452 24.35 23.48 14.08
CA SER A 452 25.69 23.60 14.65
C SER A 452 26.68 22.55 14.11
N LYS A 453 26.17 21.58 13.36
CA LYS A 453 26.88 20.40 12.87
C LYS A 453 26.43 20.05 11.44
N PRO A 454 27.24 19.27 10.70
CA PRO A 454 26.77 18.57 9.51
C PRO A 454 25.48 17.79 9.78
N VAL A 455 24.67 17.65 8.74
CA VAL A 455 23.42 16.87 8.79
C VAL A 455 23.73 15.42 9.18
N ALA A 456 22.97 14.90 10.13
CA ALA A 456 23.00 13.50 10.52
C ALA A 456 22.21 12.67 9.52
N MET A 457 22.92 12.12 8.52
CA MET A 457 22.34 11.18 7.57
C MET A 457 22.16 9.82 8.23
N HIS A 458 20.93 9.47 8.61
CA HIS A 458 20.63 8.12 9.08
C HIS A 458 20.72 7.16 7.90
N TYR A 459 21.15 5.93 8.15
CA TYR A 459 21.32 4.92 7.09
C TYR A 459 22.25 5.34 5.94
N GLY A 460 23.14 6.30 6.18
CA GLY A 460 24.02 6.86 5.14
C GLY A 460 23.30 7.78 4.14
N GLY A 461 22.04 8.13 4.40
CA GLY A 461 21.18 8.88 3.48
C GLY A 461 20.45 7.98 2.47
N ASP A 462 20.71 6.68 2.48
CA ASP A 462 19.95 5.73 1.67
C ASP A 462 18.59 5.46 2.30
N ALA A 463 17.68 4.91 1.48
CA ALA A 463 16.43 4.42 2.01
C ALA A 463 16.65 3.22 2.92
N HIS A 464 15.92 3.21 4.02
CA HIS A 464 15.92 2.11 4.97
C HIS A 464 14.60 1.35 4.91
N PRO A 465 14.59 0.09 4.42
CA PRO A 465 13.39 -0.73 4.43
C PRO A 465 13.08 -1.19 5.86
N TYR A 466 11.84 -1.00 6.29
CA TYR A 466 11.38 -1.53 7.57
C TYR A 466 11.24 -3.05 7.51
N ARG A 467 11.55 -3.74 8.61
CA ARG A 467 11.41 -5.21 8.72
C ARG A 467 10.00 -5.73 8.53
N PHE A 468 9.01 -4.85 8.65
CA PHE A 468 7.58 -5.15 8.57
C PHE A 468 6.91 -4.56 7.31
N GLY A 469 7.69 -4.09 6.34
CA GLY A 469 7.19 -3.49 5.10
C GLY A 469 7.09 -1.96 5.18
N GLY A 470 7.19 -1.33 4.01
CA GLY A 470 7.44 0.10 3.87
C GLY A 470 8.93 0.43 3.96
N TYR A 471 9.26 1.71 3.76
CA TYR A 471 10.63 2.22 3.83
C TYR A 471 10.65 3.68 4.28
N THR A 472 11.82 4.13 4.74
CA THR A 472 12.02 5.50 5.20
C THR A 472 13.31 6.09 4.65
N TYR A 473 13.23 7.34 4.21
CA TYR A 473 14.37 8.24 4.11
C TYR A 473 14.38 9.13 5.34
N TYR A 474 15.55 9.26 5.96
CA TYR A 474 15.63 9.88 7.27
C TYR A 474 16.95 10.60 7.49
N TYR A 475 16.88 11.88 7.84
CA TYR A 475 18.03 12.64 8.34
C TYR A 475 17.60 13.62 9.43
N SER A 476 18.59 14.10 10.19
CA SER A 476 18.37 15.09 11.24
C SER A 476 19.35 16.26 11.19
N ARG A 477 18.92 17.42 11.65
CA ARG A 477 19.81 18.51 12.08
C ARG A 477 19.82 18.52 13.61
N VAL A 478 20.94 18.02 14.17
CA VAL A 478 21.08 17.77 15.61
C VAL A 478 21.75 18.94 16.32
N ASN A 479 21.39 19.18 17.58
CA ASN A 479 21.95 20.26 18.42
C ASN A 479 21.95 21.63 17.74
N MET A 480 20.83 22.01 17.13
CA MET A 480 20.65 23.32 16.53
C MET A 480 20.68 24.39 17.62
N LYS A 481 21.54 25.40 17.47
CA LYS A 481 21.60 26.53 18.39
C LYS A 481 20.28 27.28 18.31
N THR A 482 19.61 27.40 19.44
CA THR A 482 18.26 27.95 19.51
C THR A 482 18.26 29.24 20.32
N ARG A 483 17.68 30.29 19.76
CA ARG A 483 17.51 31.59 20.41
C ARG A 483 16.17 32.19 20.03
N GLY A 484 15.60 33.00 20.90
CA GLY A 484 14.38 33.72 20.57
C GLY A 484 13.63 34.13 21.82
N THR A 485 12.31 34.03 21.75
CA THR A 485 11.44 34.41 22.86
C THR A 485 10.37 33.37 23.14
N ILE A 486 9.97 33.30 24.41
CA ILE A 486 8.75 32.63 24.83
C ILE A 486 7.91 33.64 25.61
N THR A 487 6.65 33.81 25.23
CA THR A 487 5.66 34.57 25.99
C THR A 487 4.80 33.61 26.76
N VAL A 488 4.64 33.84 28.07
CA VAL A 488 3.78 33.05 28.95
C VAL A 488 2.81 34.01 29.63
N ASP A 489 1.51 33.82 29.42
CA ASP A 489 0.44 34.64 30.00
C ASP A 489 0.66 36.17 29.83
N GLY A 490 1.16 36.56 28.65
CA GLY A 490 1.43 37.95 28.29
C GLY A 490 2.76 38.53 28.77
N LYS A 491 3.60 37.76 29.46
CA LYS A 491 4.99 38.14 29.78
C LYS A 491 5.98 37.43 28.87
N THR A 492 6.76 38.20 28.13
CA THR A 492 7.80 37.71 27.21
C THR A 492 9.14 37.55 27.91
N TYR A 493 9.81 36.42 27.65
CA TYR A 493 11.12 36.08 28.14
C TYR A 493 12.05 35.80 26.96
N THR A 494 13.29 36.28 27.04
CA THR A 494 14.36 35.84 26.14
C THR A 494 14.78 34.43 26.51
N VAL A 495 14.93 33.57 25.51
CA VAL A 495 15.35 32.17 25.71
C VAL A 495 16.56 31.80 24.85
N SER A 496 17.32 30.84 25.36
CA SER A 496 18.35 30.14 24.61
C SER A 496 18.28 28.64 24.89
N GLY A 497 18.77 27.83 23.95
CA GLY A 497 18.65 26.38 24.08
C GLY A 497 19.22 25.59 22.92
N SER A 498 18.78 24.34 22.82
CA SER A 498 19.06 23.44 21.70
C SER A 498 17.76 22.88 21.12
N SER A 499 17.78 22.63 19.82
CA SER A 499 16.70 21.95 19.12
C SER A 499 17.24 20.83 18.25
N TRP A 500 16.38 19.86 18.00
CA TRP A 500 16.58 18.74 17.12
C TRP A 500 15.54 18.81 16.02
N PHE A 501 15.97 18.70 14.77
CA PHE A 501 15.08 18.62 13.62
C PHE A 501 15.19 17.26 12.95
N ASP A 502 14.05 16.65 12.67
CA ASP A 502 13.89 15.44 11.90
C ASP A 502 13.13 15.69 10.61
N ARG A 503 13.67 15.15 9.52
CA ARG A 503 12.99 15.03 8.24
C ARG A 503 12.84 13.56 7.90
N GLN A 504 11.60 13.12 7.72
CA GLN A 504 11.33 11.75 7.29
C GLN A 504 10.32 11.73 6.13
N TYR A 505 10.52 10.84 5.16
CA TYR A 505 9.60 10.61 4.04
C TYR A 505 9.73 9.20 3.48
N GLY A 506 8.64 8.68 2.89
CA GLY A 506 8.60 7.35 2.30
C GLY A 506 7.26 6.65 2.51
N GLU A 507 7.29 5.33 2.58
CA GLU A 507 6.14 4.48 2.90
C GLU A 507 6.06 4.24 4.42
N LEU A 508 5.47 5.19 5.14
CA LEU A 508 5.54 5.25 6.62
C LEU A 508 4.25 4.79 7.33
N TYR A 509 3.17 4.48 6.60
CA TYR A 509 1.88 4.09 7.18
C TYR A 509 1.97 2.86 8.08
N GLN A 510 2.77 1.86 7.70
CA GLN A 510 2.96 0.62 8.45
C GLN A 510 3.59 0.90 9.82
N ALA A 511 4.56 1.83 9.87
CA ALA A 511 5.21 2.25 11.11
C ALA A 511 4.22 2.99 12.04
N ILE A 512 3.41 3.91 11.49
CA ILE A 512 2.37 4.67 12.23
C ILE A 512 1.37 3.76 12.93
N VAL A 513 0.94 2.68 12.27
CA VAL A 513 -0.03 1.74 12.86
C VAL A 513 0.60 0.85 13.93
N LYS A 514 1.89 0.49 13.79
CA LYS A 514 2.61 -0.32 14.80
C LYS A 514 3.00 0.49 16.04
N GLY A 515 3.23 1.78 15.91
CA GLY A 515 3.69 2.60 17.02
C GLY A 515 5.15 2.34 17.39
N TRP A 516 5.68 3.19 18.26
CA TRP A 516 7.10 3.23 18.57
C TRP A 516 7.38 3.89 19.90
N GLN A 517 8.61 3.70 20.36
CA GLN A 517 9.31 4.62 21.25
C GLN A 517 10.49 5.20 20.48
N TRP A 518 10.60 6.52 20.43
CA TRP A 518 11.67 7.23 19.74
C TRP A 518 12.38 8.17 20.72
N PHE A 519 13.69 8.32 20.55
CA PHE A 519 14.55 9.12 21.41
C PHE A 519 15.48 9.99 20.57
N ALA A 520 15.46 11.30 20.81
CA ALA A 520 16.56 12.21 20.48
C ALA A 520 17.31 12.53 21.76
N ILE A 521 18.55 12.05 21.90
CA ILE A 521 19.40 12.26 23.07
C ILE A 521 20.54 13.19 22.69
N GLU A 522 20.63 14.33 23.36
CA GLU A 522 21.70 15.32 23.21
C GLU A 522 22.59 15.32 24.46
N LEU A 523 23.82 14.83 24.33
CA LEU A 523 24.79 14.78 25.43
C LEU A 523 25.63 16.06 25.52
N ASP A 524 26.01 16.44 26.74
CA ASP A 524 26.76 17.67 27.03
C ASP A 524 28.20 17.66 26.46
N ASP A 525 28.76 16.48 26.19
CA ASP A 525 30.05 16.33 25.49
C ASP A 525 29.94 16.52 23.96
N GLY A 526 28.74 16.85 23.49
CA GLY A 526 28.42 17.11 22.11
C GLY A 526 27.96 15.87 21.34
N ARG A 527 28.00 14.65 21.88
CA ARG A 527 27.46 13.47 21.17
C ARG A 527 25.93 13.54 21.07
N GLN A 528 25.37 12.99 20.00
CA GLN A 528 23.94 12.99 19.72
C GLN A 528 23.51 11.57 19.33
N MET A 529 22.38 11.08 19.85
CA MET A 529 21.89 9.74 19.57
C MET A 529 20.42 9.78 19.18
N MET A 530 20.09 9.21 18.03
CA MET A 530 18.72 8.92 17.63
C MET A 530 18.51 7.42 17.83
N LEU A 531 17.52 7.02 18.62
CA LEU A 531 17.19 5.62 18.85
C LEU A 531 15.70 5.41 18.69
N TYR A 532 15.28 4.29 18.12
CA TYR A 532 13.89 3.89 18.17
C TYR A 532 13.71 2.38 18.34
N ASP A 533 12.53 2.03 18.84
CA ASP A 533 12.00 0.68 18.88
C ASP A 533 10.57 0.71 18.33
N ILE A 534 10.34 0.03 17.19
CA ILE A 534 9.00 -0.17 16.64
C ILE A 534 8.35 -1.33 17.39
N LEU A 535 7.18 -1.06 17.99
CA LEU A 535 6.49 -2.01 18.86
C LEU A 535 6.00 -3.24 18.07
N GLY A 536 6.18 -4.45 18.62
CA GLY A 536 5.76 -5.71 18.00
C GLY A 536 6.15 -6.97 18.80
N LYS A 537 5.86 -8.16 18.25
CA LYS A 537 6.43 -9.43 18.75
C LYS A 537 7.92 -9.53 18.36
N ALA A 538 8.74 -10.32 19.05
CA ALA A 538 10.21 -10.35 18.90
C ALA A 538 10.77 -10.40 17.45
N ASN A 539 10.02 -10.95 16.49
CA ASN A 539 10.43 -11.05 15.08
C ASN A 539 9.94 -9.87 14.21
N GLU A 540 9.03 -9.06 14.74
CA GLU A 540 8.40 -7.88 14.13
C GLU A 540 8.87 -6.56 14.79
N VAL A 541 9.72 -6.66 15.81
CA VAL A 541 10.38 -5.52 16.45
C VAL A 541 11.56 -5.09 15.61
N GLU A 542 11.58 -3.81 15.27
CA GLU A 542 12.75 -3.17 14.70
C GLU A 542 13.36 -2.22 15.73
N ARG A 543 14.61 -2.50 16.10
CA ARG A 543 15.44 -1.65 16.92
C ARG A 543 16.61 -1.15 16.10
N SER A 544 16.68 0.16 15.94
CA SER A 544 17.69 0.83 15.14
C SER A 544 17.96 2.22 15.71
N GLY A 545 19.02 2.85 15.23
CA GLY A 545 19.37 4.21 15.59
C GLY A 545 20.63 4.67 14.90
N SER A 546 21.16 5.78 15.38
CA SER A 546 22.43 6.34 14.95
C SER A 546 23.08 7.11 16.08
N ILE A 547 24.40 7.27 15.99
CA ILE A 547 25.17 8.14 16.86
C ILE A 547 25.98 9.11 16.02
N THR A 548 25.85 10.39 16.34
CA THR A 548 26.64 11.48 15.78
C THR A 548 27.67 11.92 16.82
N ASP A 549 28.95 11.85 16.46
CA ASP A 549 30.04 12.25 17.35
C ASP A 549 30.11 13.78 17.55
N ALA A 550 30.99 14.23 18.45
CA ALA A 550 31.18 15.66 18.72
C ALA A 550 31.60 16.46 17.48
N GLN A 551 32.22 15.82 16.48
CA GLN A 551 32.65 16.42 15.21
C GLN A 551 31.53 16.42 14.15
N GLY A 552 30.39 15.80 14.43
CA GLY A 552 29.25 15.74 13.50
C GLY A 552 29.28 14.56 12.54
N ARG A 553 30.15 13.56 12.75
CA ARG A 553 30.15 12.33 11.93
C ARG A 553 29.11 11.37 12.48
N THR A 554 28.16 11.00 11.62
CA THR A 554 27.06 10.09 11.97
C THR A 554 27.37 8.69 11.50
N ARG A 555 27.11 7.70 12.36
CA ARG A 555 27.12 6.29 12.00
C ARG A 555 25.83 5.61 12.47
N PRO A 556 25.33 4.61 11.73
CA PRO A 556 24.21 3.80 12.20
C PRO A 556 24.59 2.98 13.45
N LEU A 557 23.58 2.68 14.26
CA LEU A 557 23.61 1.76 15.38
C LEU A 557 22.65 0.60 15.10
N ALA A 558 23.17 -0.62 15.04
CA ALA A 558 22.32 -1.81 14.99
C ALA A 558 21.70 -2.08 16.36
N GLY A 559 20.52 -2.73 16.40
CA GLY A 559 19.80 -3.02 17.64
C GLY A 559 20.52 -3.89 18.69
N HIS A 560 21.70 -4.45 18.38
CA HIS A 560 22.54 -5.16 19.37
C HIS A 560 23.65 -4.27 19.96
N GLU A 561 23.89 -3.10 19.39
CA GLU A 561 24.88 -2.12 19.89
C GLU A 561 24.30 -1.24 21.01
N PHE A 562 22.97 -1.26 21.18
CA PHE A 562 22.30 -0.54 22.24
C PHE A 562 21.16 -1.35 22.88
N ALA A 563 20.79 -0.95 24.09
CA ALA A 563 19.63 -1.47 24.81
C ALA A 563 18.84 -0.33 25.44
N VAL A 564 17.52 -0.46 25.47
CA VAL A 564 16.60 0.45 26.17
C VAL A 564 15.80 -0.37 27.17
N GLU A 565 16.01 -0.12 28.45
CA GLU A 565 15.28 -0.72 29.57
C GLU A 565 14.29 0.30 30.12
N VAL A 566 13.01 -0.08 30.23
CA VAL A 566 11.98 0.79 30.83
C VAL A 566 12.07 0.69 32.36
N LEU A 567 12.27 1.83 33.03
CA LEU A 567 12.45 1.89 34.48
C LEU A 567 11.14 2.11 35.25
N GLY A 568 10.11 2.61 34.59
CA GLY A 568 8.83 2.94 35.21
C GLY A 568 7.70 3.11 34.21
N GLN A 569 6.51 3.37 34.73
CA GLN A 569 5.31 3.62 33.93
C GLN A 569 4.51 4.77 34.52
N TRP A 570 3.84 5.52 33.65
CA TRP A 570 2.88 6.54 34.00
C TRP A 570 1.54 6.22 33.36
N LYS A 571 0.47 6.30 34.16
CA LYS A 571 -0.90 6.11 33.68
C LYS A 571 -1.57 7.47 33.54
N SER A 572 -2.03 7.77 32.33
CA SER A 572 -2.74 9.01 32.06
C SER A 572 -4.03 9.09 32.87
N PRO A 573 -4.27 10.19 33.62
CA PRO A 573 -5.55 10.43 34.25
C PRO A 573 -6.63 10.89 33.26
N HIS A 574 -6.26 11.28 32.03
CA HIS A 574 -7.16 11.82 31.02
C HIS A 574 -7.74 10.73 30.12
N THR A 575 -6.89 9.83 29.63
CA THR A 575 -7.24 8.78 28.66
C THR A 575 -7.27 7.38 29.29
N GLY A 576 -6.60 7.20 30.44
CA GLY A 576 -6.38 5.91 31.08
C GLY A 576 -5.24 5.08 30.46
N CYS A 577 -4.57 5.58 29.43
CA CYS A 577 -3.44 4.92 28.78
C CYS A 577 -2.24 4.76 29.73
N THR A 578 -1.40 3.76 29.48
CA THR A 578 -0.19 3.51 30.29
C THR A 578 1.05 3.60 29.41
N TYR A 579 1.90 4.58 29.71
CA TYR A 579 3.12 4.88 28.98
C TYR A 579 4.35 4.46 29.78
N PRO A 580 5.41 3.94 29.15
CA PRO A 580 6.74 3.92 29.73
C PRO A 580 7.13 5.31 30.25
N SER A 581 7.76 5.36 31.42
CA SER A 581 8.18 6.61 32.06
C SER A 581 9.51 6.38 32.75
N GLY A 582 10.57 6.94 32.16
CA GLY A 582 11.95 6.70 32.58
C GLY A 582 12.56 5.49 31.89
N TRP A 583 13.79 5.66 31.40
CA TRP A 583 14.50 4.64 30.64
C TRP A 583 15.97 4.60 31.02
N ARG A 584 16.55 3.41 30.95
CA ARG A 584 17.99 3.19 30.96
C ARG A 584 18.44 2.80 29.56
N VAL A 585 19.22 3.67 28.96
CA VAL A 585 19.79 3.50 27.62
C VAL A 585 21.25 3.11 27.78
N THR A 586 21.63 1.96 27.21
CA THR A 586 23.03 1.52 27.17
C THR A 586 23.52 1.55 25.73
N VAL A 587 24.61 2.26 25.43
CA VAL A 587 25.24 2.31 24.10
C VAL A 587 26.73 2.14 24.27
N ASN A 588 27.35 1.20 23.55
CA ASN A 588 28.79 0.93 23.64
C ASN A 588 29.31 0.68 25.08
N GLY A 589 28.47 0.16 25.98
CA GLY A 589 28.80 -0.09 27.38
C GLY A 589 28.70 1.14 28.30
N GLU A 590 28.41 2.33 27.77
CA GLU A 590 28.04 3.50 28.56
C GLU A 590 26.54 3.46 28.89
N VAL A 591 26.18 3.93 30.09
CA VAL A 591 24.81 3.91 30.60
C VAL A 591 24.31 5.34 30.79
N PHE A 592 23.12 5.61 30.25
CA PHE A 592 22.42 6.87 30.32
C PHE A 592 21.01 6.65 30.87
N ASP A 593 20.66 7.31 31.96
CA ASP A 593 19.31 7.29 32.51
C ASP A 593 18.55 8.52 31.97
N VAL A 594 17.50 8.27 31.18
CA VAL A 594 16.62 9.25 30.57
C VAL A 594 15.35 9.37 31.42
N GLN A 595 15.03 10.58 31.90
CA GLN A 595 13.91 10.81 32.81
C GLN A 595 13.02 11.95 32.34
N PRO A 596 11.70 11.75 32.20
CA PRO A 596 10.76 12.82 31.88
C PRO A 596 10.88 13.99 32.87
N MET A 597 10.93 15.23 32.35
CA MET A 597 10.96 16.43 33.18
C MET A 597 9.59 16.74 33.78
N VAL A 598 8.52 16.42 33.04
CA VAL A 598 7.11 16.43 33.45
C VAL A 598 6.52 15.06 33.13
N ARG A 599 5.65 14.53 34.00
CA ARG A 599 5.06 13.19 33.76
C ARG A 599 3.93 13.22 32.74
N ASP A 600 3.05 14.21 32.88
CA ASP A 600 1.89 14.39 32.00
C ASP A 600 2.28 15.23 30.79
N GLN A 601 2.82 14.56 29.78
CA GLN A 601 3.17 15.12 28.47
C GLN A 601 2.37 14.40 27.36
N GLU A 602 1.14 14.00 27.69
CA GLU A 602 0.24 13.31 26.76
C GLU A 602 -0.44 14.31 25.82
N LEU A 603 -0.21 14.14 24.52
CA LEU A 603 -0.89 14.87 23.47
C LEU A 603 -2.21 14.14 23.16
N ARG A 604 -3.30 14.72 23.66
CA ARG A 604 -4.66 14.15 23.60
C ARG A 604 -5.37 14.66 22.36
N ALA A 605 -5.09 14.06 21.22
CA ALA A 605 -5.55 14.59 19.95
C ALA A 605 -7.06 14.39 19.75
N LYS A 606 -7.75 15.45 19.31
CA LYS A 606 -9.23 15.52 19.25
C LYS A 606 -9.72 15.05 17.89
N HIS A 607 -9.59 13.76 17.64
CA HIS A 607 -9.98 13.19 16.37
C HIS A 607 -11.51 13.02 16.28
N GLY A 608 -12.21 14.02 15.75
CA GLY A 608 -13.67 13.97 15.60
C GLY A 608 -14.16 12.97 14.53
N PHE A 609 -13.40 12.78 13.46
CA PHE A 609 -13.75 11.94 12.31
C PHE A 609 -12.69 10.90 11.94
N TRP A 610 -11.44 11.11 12.38
CA TRP A 610 -10.31 10.22 12.17
C TRP A 610 -10.01 9.47 13.48
N ALA A 611 -9.26 8.37 13.43
CA ALA A 611 -8.73 7.75 14.64
C ALA A 611 -7.21 7.92 14.58
N GLY A 612 -6.71 9.11 14.91
CA GLY A 612 -5.27 9.38 14.93
C GLY A 612 -4.61 9.00 16.25
N PRO A 613 -3.33 8.60 16.21
CA PRO A 613 -2.63 8.12 17.39
C PRO A 613 -2.64 9.16 18.53
N GLU A 614 -2.82 8.67 19.75
CA GLU A 614 -2.53 9.46 20.95
C GLU A 614 -1.03 9.33 21.20
N TYR A 615 -0.35 10.48 21.31
CA TYR A 615 1.10 10.53 21.53
C TYR A 615 1.42 10.91 22.98
N TRP A 616 2.60 10.52 23.43
CA TRP A 616 3.24 11.15 24.57
C TRP A 616 4.55 11.76 24.07
N GLU A 617 4.68 13.08 24.24
CA GLU A 617 5.70 13.93 23.60
C GLU A 617 6.52 14.62 24.68
N GLY A 618 7.59 13.96 25.13
CA GLY A 618 8.16 14.26 26.42
C GLY A 618 9.58 14.81 26.43
N ALA A 619 9.70 16.07 26.84
CA ALA A 619 10.96 16.64 27.28
C ALA A 619 11.50 15.87 28.50
N SER A 620 12.75 15.45 28.38
CA SER A 620 13.43 14.57 29.31
C SER A 620 14.85 15.06 29.62
N SER A 621 15.35 14.71 30.79
CA SER A 621 16.73 14.94 31.22
C SER A 621 17.55 13.66 31.08
N VAL A 622 18.87 13.81 30.89
CA VAL A 622 19.79 12.68 30.76
C VAL A 622 20.86 12.78 31.84
N SER A 623 21.14 11.66 32.49
CA SER A 623 22.19 11.51 33.49
C SER A 623 22.95 10.19 33.28
N GLY A 624 24.04 9.98 34.01
CA GLY A 624 24.85 8.76 33.92
C GLY A 624 26.27 9.05 33.45
N ALA A 625 26.74 8.35 32.42
CA ALA A 625 28.10 8.50 31.90
C ALA A 625 28.41 9.95 31.49
N VAL A 626 27.45 10.61 30.84
CA VAL A 626 27.48 12.04 30.51
C VAL A 626 26.06 12.59 30.71
N GLY A 627 25.98 13.82 31.22
CA GLY A 627 24.72 14.55 31.33
C GLY A 627 24.18 15.01 29.98
N GLY A 628 22.93 15.45 29.96
CA GLY A 628 22.35 16.04 28.77
C GLY A 628 20.85 16.16 28.86
N ARG A 629 20.23 16.19 27.70
CA ARG A 629 18.78 16.32 27.52
C ARG A 629 18.29 15.37 26.45
N ALA A 630 17.00 15.06 26.47
CA ALA A 630 16.40 14.22 25.46
C ALA A 630 14.95 14.61 25.22
N TYR A 631 14.47 14.31 24.01
CA TYR A 631 13.05 14.25 23.73
C TYR A 631 12.66 12.81 23.45
N VAL A 632 11.51 12.39 23.97
CA VAL A 632 11.01 11.02 23.81
C VAL A 632 9.58 11.06 23.30
N GLU A 633 9.35 10.44 22.15
CA GLU A 633 8.03 10.29 21.54
C GLU A 633 7.55 8.84 21.72
N LEU A 634 6.31 8.67 22.17
CA LEU A 634 5.68 7.37 22.35
C LEU A 634 4.36 7.30 21.57
N ASN A 635 4.28 6.37 20.63
CA ASN A 635 3.09 6.10 19.83
C ASN A 635 2.59 4.65 20.05
N GLY A 636 1.27 4.45 20.07
CA GLY A 636 0.63 3.12 20.08
C GLY A 636 0.26 2.59 21.47
N PHE A 637 0.71 3.24 22.55
CA PHE A 637 0.46 2.79 23.92
C PHE A 637 -1.00 2.93 24.39
N CYS A 638 -1.80 3.77 23.73
CA CYS A 638 -3.24 3.91 23.99
C CYS A 638 -4.13 2.86 23.32
N ARG A 639 -3.65 2.18 22.28
CA ARG A 639 -4.49 1.36 21.38
C ARG A 639 -4.35 -0.13 21.59
N GLY A 640 -3.57 -0.53 22.60
CA GLY A 640 -3.29 -1.95 22.86
C GLY A 640 -2.55 -2.62 21.72
N VAL A 641 -1.51 -1.98 21.17
CA VAL A 641 -0.69 -2.61 20.13
C VAL A 641 0.00 -3.86 20.67
N GLU A 642 -0.02 -4.95 19.88
CA GLU A 642 0.59 -6.24 20.21
C GLU A 642 2.07 -6.06 20.56
N GLY A 643 2.46 -6.42 21.79
CA GLY A 643 3.86 -6.33 22.26
C GLY A 643 4.09 -5.32 23.39
N THR A 644 3.05 -4.60 23.82
CA THR A 644 3.12 -3.77 25.03
C THR A 644 3.40 -4.62 26.25
N LEU A 645 4.63 -4.46 26.75
CA LEU A 645 5.17 -4.94 28.02
C LEU A 645 5.54 -6.43 28.03
N GLY A 646 6.85 -6.68 28.05
CA GLY A 646 7.39 -7.93 28.54
C GLY A 646 6.79 -8.22 29.90
N ARG A 647 5.89 -9.20 29.97
CA ARG A 647 5.67 -9.94 31.20
C ARG A 647 6.97 -10.68 31.48
N SER A 648 7.77 -10.13 32.39
CA SER A 648 8.68 -10.94 33.22
C SER A 648 7.87 -12.00 33.97
#